data_AF-A0A9D8TDM6-F1
#
_entry.id   AF-A0A9D8TDM6-F1
#
_cell.length_a   1.000
_cell.length_b   1.000
_cell.length_c   1.000
_cell.angle_alpha   90.00
_cell.angle_beta   90.00
_cell.angle_gamma   90.00
#
_symmetry.space_group_name_H-M   'P 1'
#
loop_
_entity.id
_entity.type
_entity.pdbx_description
1 polymer ?
#
loop_
_entity_poly.entity_id
_entity_poly.type
_entity_poly.pdbx_seq_one_letter_code
_entity_poly.pdbx_strand_id
1 'polypeptide(L)'
;FSSEYSSGIITPTYGDEMSRGFYLRDGGYYFAVNDYFDLALTGEYYTKGSWGVKARSNYRQRYKFSGSFAFSYLLTANSEKGLPDYSESSNMSITWSHAQDAKANPYRSFSASVNFSTSGYSRNDLNSYYNPDAFAQNTKSSSINFSQRFPDFPLSISASASVTQRSKDSTLTVSLPNMSLSVPRFYPFKRKEAVGKERFYEKISMSYSGTLANSISEVKEYDFFNKSLIKDWRNGMKHSVPVSATFTVLNYINVTPSFSYTERWYTNRTDKYYDPELDRVMNDTIWGFHRVWDYNASVSASTKLYGYFQPLPQLFGTKVNMIRHVLTPSVSFSYRPDFGDEKYGYYETLEYVDAAGRPQKQTYSHFQNSLYGTPGQGKSGNVNFTVANNLEMKVRNDKDTTEENSFKKVSLIDNFSFGSSYNLAADSLNWSNINANIRIKFGSKYTLNLSGAFDPYTYQLNSAGNPVRVNVTQFQKYGIPGRLISTGTSFSYTINNDTFKKKEKTDGDSKNNEGGGFSADGQATGAAAPGGAASASSEKPVDPEEALYKPYTLPWSFSLSYTLRYARSTFNKERLEYDHKLSHNLSFNGNLSLTDKWKLTASSSYNFDTKQLSTMNCTVSRDLHCWVMSASFIPIGRYKSYNFSIRVKSGMLQDLKYEQRQNPRDNVVWGVR
;
A
#
# COMPACT_ATOMS: atom_id res chain seq x y z
N PHE A 1 -13.54 -14.98 46.29
CA PHE A 1 -14.07 -14.43 45.02
C PHE A 1 -15.50 -14.00 45.29
N SER A 2 -15.77 -12.69 45.37
CA SER A 2 -17.14 -12.18 45.54
C SER A 2 -17.89 -12.27 44.21
N SER A 3 -19.20 -12.52 44.28
CA SER A 3 -20.13 -12.60 43.15
C SER A 3 -20.66 -11.25 42.69
N GLU A 4 -20.26 -10.16 43.36
CA GLU A 4 -20.71 -8.79 43.08
C GLU A 4 -19.54 -7.91 42.67
N TYR A 5 -19.76 -7.09 41.64
CA TYR A 5 -18.81 -6.10 41.14
C TYR A 5 -18.65 -4.99 42.19
N SER A 6 -17.64 -5.12 43.06
CA SER A 6 -17.47 -4.30 44.26
C SER A 6 -16.18 -3.49 44.24
N SER A 7 -16.24 -2.27 44.78
CA SER A 7 -15.06 -1.42 45.00
C SER A 7 -14.16 -1.99 46.09
N GLY A 8 -12.85 -1.72 46.04
CA GLY A 8 -11.90 -2.29 46.99
C GLY A 8 -10.51 -1.67 46.97
N ILE A 9 -9.73 -1.95 48.02
CA ILE A 9 -8.35 -1.47 48.16
C ILE A 9 -7.43 -2.32 47.27
N ILE A 10 -6.55 -1.66 46.53
CA ILE A 10 -5.46 -2.28 45.77
C ILE A 10 -4.22 -2.25 46.67
N THR A 11 -3.72 -3.42 47.05
CA THR A 11 -2.56 -3.54 47.93
C THR A 11 -1.29 -3.10 47.22
N PRO A 12 -0.47 -2.21 47.82
CA PRO A 12 0.81 -1.83 47.26
C PRO A 12 1.80 -2.99 47.27
N THR A 13 2.77 -2.90 46.37
CA THR A 13 3.98 -3.73 46.36
C THR A 13 5.12 -2.95 46.98
N TYR A 14 5.97 -3.60 47.77
CA TYR A 14 7.13 -2.97 48.41
C TYR A 14 8.43 -3.53 47.83
N GLY A 15 9.49 -2.73 47.84
CA GLY A 15 10.81 -3.11 47.38
C GLY A 15 11.84 -2.00 47.59
N ASP A 16 13.01 -2.13 46.97
CA ASP A 16 14.09 -1.14 47.02
C ASP A 16 14.72 -0.94 45.64
N GLU A 17 15.18 0.27 45.36
CA GLU A 17 15.84 0.68 44.14
C GLU A 17 17.05 1.57 44.49
N MET A 18 18.25 1.22 44.00
CA MET A 18 19.49 1.92 44.39
C MET A 18 19.44 3.45 44.18
N SER A 19 18.83 3.90 43.08
CA SER A 19 18.70 5.31 42.68
C SER A 19 17.59 6.07 43.42
N ARG A 20 16.52 5.40 43.86
CA ARG A 20 15.28 6.02 44.38
C ARG A 20 14.90 5.61 45.81
N GLY A 21 15.60 4.63 46.37
CA GLY A 21 15.39 4.07 47.71
C GLY A 21 14.21 3.09 47.79
N PHE A 22 13.79 2.80 49.03
CA PHE A 22 12.64 1.95 49.30
C PHE A 22 11.37 2.53 48.69
N TYR A 23 10.49 1.66 48.20
CA TYR A 23 9.25 2.08 47.57
C TYR A 23 8.03 1.29 48.02
N LEU A 24 6.88 1.95 47.92
CA LEU A 24 5.54 1.38 47.97
C LEU A 24 4.84 1.77 46.67
N ARG A 25 4.55 0.79 45.81
CA ARG A 25 4.13 0.99 44.43
C ARG A 25 2.79 0.33 44.11
N ASP A 26 2.05 0.93 43.18
CA ASP A 26 0.79 0.42 42.63
C ASP A 26 -0.30 0.18 43.69
N GLY A 27 -0.22 0.86 44.85
CA GLY A 27 -1.25 0.81 45.89
C GLY A 27 -2.33 1.86 45.67
N GLY A 28 -3.58 1.57 46.02
CA GLY A 28 -4.65 2.55 45.86
C GLY A 28 -6.04 1.97 46.01
N TYR A 29 -6.98 2.45 45.20
CA TYR A 29 -8.38 2.06 45.30
C TYR A 29 -8.98 1.79 43.92
N TYR A 30 -9.72 0.69 43.83
CA TYR A 30 -10.53 0.31 42.68
C TYR A 30 -11.98 0.71 42.92
N PHE A 31 -12.50 1.56 42.05
CA PHE A 31 -13.88 1.99 42.01
C PHE A 31 -14.64 1.19 40.95
N ALA A 32 -15.54 0.32 41.41
CA ALA A 32 -16.57 -0.31 40.61
C ALA A 32 -17.72 0.69 40.42
N VAL A 33 -17.56 1.65 39.49
CA VAL A 33 -18.46 2.82 39.41
C VAL A 33 -19.84 2.44 38.89
N ASN A 34 -19.92 1.71 37.77
CA ASN A 34 -21.16 1.12 37.26
C ASN A 34 -20.86 -0.05 36.29
N ASP A 35 -21.90 -0.70 35.79
CA ASP A 35 -21.80 -1.84 34.84
C ASP A 35 -21.08 -1.52 33.52
N TYR A 36 -20.90 -0.23 33.21
CA TYR A 36 -20.31 0.23 31.97
C TYR A 36 -18.89 0.75 32.12
N PHE A 37 -18.42 1.11 33.32
CA PHE A 37 -17.02 1.51 33.54
C PHE A 37 -16.50 1.30 34.97
N ASP A 38 -15.20 0.99 35.06
CA ASP A 38 -14.41 1.06 36.29
C ASP A 38 -13.38 2.18 36.29
N LEU A 39 -12.85 2.47 37.47
CA LEU A 39 -11.67 3.31 37.65
C LEU A 39 -10.76 2.73 38.74
N ALA A 40 -9.52 2.42 38.41
CA ALA A 40 -8.44 2.13 39.36
C ALA A 40 -7.56 3.37 39.51
N LEU A 41 -7.46 3.91 40.72
CA LEU A 41 -6.52 4.98 41.06
C LEU A 41 -5.43 4.40 41.96
N THR A 42 -4.20 4.36 41.49
CA THR A 42 -3.05 3.83 42.23
C THR A 42 -1.93 4.85 42.31
N GLY A 43 -1.27 4.95 43.45
CA GLY A 43 -0.08 5.76 43.66
C GLY A 43 1.17 4.92 43.89
N GLU A 44 2.31 5.58 43.75
CA GLU A 44 3.61 5.06 44.12
C GLU A 44 4.44 6.14 44.80
N TYR A 45 5.21 5.75 45.81
CA TYR A 45 6.07 6.64 46.59
C TYR A 45 7.39 5.96 46.90
N TYR A 46 8.47 6.73 46.84
CA TYR A 46 9.84 6.28 47.04
C TYR A 46 10.52 7.15 48.11
N THR A 47 11.37 6.56 48.96
CA THR A 47 11.97 7.28 50.09
C THR A 47 12.91 8.42 49.69
N LYS A 48 13.50 8.39 48.48
CA LYS A 48 14.32 9.50 47.96
C LYS A 48 13.51 10.58 47.21
N GLY A 49 12.18 10.62 47.41
CA GLY A 49 11.32 11.71 46.94
C GLY A 49 10.67 11.51 45.56
N SER A 50 10.91 10.37 44.90
CA SER A 50 10.16 10.02 43.69
C SER A 50 8.73 9.61 44.05
N TRP A 51 7.76 9.96 43.21
CA TRP A 51 6.36 9.55 43.37
C TRP A 51 5.65 9.50 42.03
N GLY A 52 4.55 8.75 41.97
CA GLY A 52 3.74 8.65 40.76
C GLY A 52 2.29 8.36 41.07
N VAL A 53 1.43 8.65 40.10
CA VAL A 53 0.00 8.37 40.15
C VAL A 53 -0.43 7.78 38.81
N LYS A 54 -1.22 6.72 38.88
CA LYS A 54 -1.77 6.02 37.72
C LYS A 54 -3.28 5.95 37.87
N ALA A 55 -3.99 6.34 36.81
CA ALA A 55 -5.43 6.17 36.69
C ALA A 55 -5.70 5.23 35.52
N ARG A 56 -6.43 4.14 35.74
CA ARG A 56 -6.81 3.17 34.70
C ARG A 56 -8.33 2.98 34.71
N SER A 57 -8.96 3.05 33.57
CA SER A 57 -10.40 2.86 33.43
C SER A 57 -10.67 2.01 32.20
N ASN A 58 -11.46 0.96 32.38
CA ASN A 58 -12.06 0.22 31.28
C ASN A 58 -13.53 0.60 31.20
N TYR A 59 -14.01 0.79 29.98
CA TYR A 59 -15.40 1.12 29.75
C TYR A 59 -15.95 0.33 28.58
N ARG A 60 -17.18 -0.17 28.73
CA ARG A 60 -17.86 -0.95 27.71
C ARG A 60 -19.36 -0.81 27.86
N GLN A 61 -20.01 -0.33 26.80
CA GLN A 61 -21.45 -0.39 26.66
C GLN A 61 -21.78 -1.22 25.42
N ARG A 62 -22.44 -2.36 25.63
CA ARG A 62 -22.81 -3.31 24.58
C ARG A 62 -23.58 -2.58 23.47
N TYR A 63 -23.21 -2.85 22.21
CA TYR A 63 -23.79 -2.22 21.01
C TYR A 63 -23.57 -0.72 20.88
N LYS A 64 -22.72 -0.11 21.71
CA LYS A 64 -22.34 1.31 21.60
C LYS A 64 -20.84 1.49 21.42
N PHE A 65 -20.04 1.09 22.40
CA PHE A 65 -18.59 1.28 22.37
C PHE A 65 -17.87 0.41 23.40
N SER A 66 -16.57 0.24 23.20
CA SER A 66 -15.65 -0.35 24.18
C SER A 66 -14.30 0.32 24.10
N GLY A 67 -13.61 0.44 25.23
CA GLY A 67 -12.27 0.98 25.26
C GLY A 67 -11.64 0.94 26.64
N SER A 68 -10.41 1.42 26.70
CA SER A 68 -9.64 1.57 27.93
C SER A 68 -8.88 2.88 27.90
N PHE A 69 -8.75 3.51 29.06
CA PHE A 69 -8.00 4.72 29.27
C PHE A 69 -7.02 4.49 30.42
N ALA A 70 -5.76 4.82 30.20
CA ALA A 70 -4.72 4.77 31.20
C ALA A 70 -3.91 6.06 31.16
N PHE A 71 -3.80 6.70 32.31
CA PHE A 71 -2.97 7.86 32.55
C PHE A 71 -1.95 7.49 33.61
N SER A 72 -0.70 7.89 33.40
CA SER A 72 0.38 7.73 34.36
C SER A 72 1.19 9.01 34.42
N TYR A 73 1.42 9.51 35.63
CA TYR A 73 2.33 10.60 35.91
C TYR A 73 3.38 10.13 36.90
N LEU A 74 4.64 10.40 36.61
CA LEU A 74 5.78 9.99 37.42
C LEU A 74 6.72 11.19 37.59
N LEU A 75 7.03 11.52 38.83
CA LEU A 75 8.10 12.42 39.18
C LEU A 75 9.24 11.57 39.72
N THR A 76 10.37 11.58 39.01
CA THR A 76 11.59 10.88 39.36
C THR A 76 12.62 11.87 39.90
N ALA A 77 12.90 11.77 41.19
CA ALA A 77 14.03 12.38 41.85
C ALA A 77 15.14 11.34 42.02
N ASN A 78 16.30 11.58 41.42
CA ASN A 78 17.50 10.78 41.60
C ASN A 78 18.41 11.47 42.61
N SER A 79 19.00 10.68 43.52
CA SER A 79 19.83 11.18 44.64
C SER A 79 19.07 12.07 45.64
N GLU A 80 19.75 12.58 46.65
CA GLU A 80 19.18 13.40 47.72
C GLU A 80 19.30 14.89 47.42
N LYS A 81 18.24 15.64 47.77
CA LYS A 81 18.18 17.07 47.56
C LYS A 81 19.31 17.78 48.31
N GLY A 82 20.23 18.40 47.57
CA GLY A 82 21.42 19.07 48.10
C GLY A 82 22.74 18.39 47.71
N LEU A 83 22.70 17.18 47.14
CA LEU A 83 23.88 16.54 46.56
C LEU A 83 24.13 17.02 45.11
N PRO A 84 25.39 17.03 44.64
CA PRO A 84 25.73 17.46 43.28
C PRO A 84 25.10 16.63 42.16
N ASP A 85 24.68 15.39 42.46
CA ASP A 85 24.07 14.45 41.54
C ASP A 85 22.53 14.43 41.61
N TYR A 86 21.91 15.35 42.38
CA TYR A 86 20.46 15.49 42.42
C TYR A 86 19.91 15.90 41.05
N SER A 87 18.96 15.12 40.55
CA SER A 87 18.21 15.47 39.33
C SER A 87 16.75 15.10 39.48
N GLU A 88 15.88 15.96 38.93
CA GLU A 88 14.43 15.78 38.97
C GLU A 88 13.89 15.77 37.55
N SER A 89 13.00 14.82 37.28
CA SER A 89 12.34 14.69 35.97
C SER A 89 10.88 14.31 36.14
N SER A 90 10.01 15.02 35.41
CA SER A 90 8.59 14.70 35.34
C SER A 90 8.30 13.98 34.02
N ASN A 91 7.56 12.89 34.10
CA ASN A 91 7.17 12.08 32.97
C ASN A 91 5.68 11.77 33.01
N MET A 92 5.09 11.70 31.83
CA MET A 92 3.68 11.40 31.65
C MET A 92 3.51 10.35 30.56
N SER A 93 2.52 9.48 30.72
CA SER A 93 2.08 8.52 29.71
C SER A 93 0.55 8.48 29.64
N ILE A 94 0.03 8.50 28.42
CA ILE A 94 -1.39 8.42 28.10
C ILE A 94 -1.58 7.28 27.09
N THR A 95 -2.36 6.29 27.49
CA THR A 95 -2.83 5.23 26.60
C THR A 95 -4.34 5.28 26.55
N TRP A 96 -4.91 5.48 25.36
CA TRP A 96 -6.35 5.47 25.16
C TRP A 96 -6.69 4.61 23.95
N SER A 97 -7.46 3.56 24.20
CA SER A 97 -8.09 2.76 23.17
C SER A 97 -9.60 3.03 23.19
N HIS A 98 -10.18 3.24 22.02
CA HIS A 98 -11.62 3.38 21.84
C HIS A 98 -12.03 2.73 20.52
N ALA A 99 -13.10 1.95 20.55
CA ALA A 99 -13.76 1.42 19.38
C ALA A 99 -15.28 1.57 19.53
N GLN A 100 -15.88 2.32 18.62
CA GLN A 100 -17.33 2.35 18.46
C GLN A 100 -17.81 1.02 17.84
N ASP A 101 -18.87 0.44 18.38
CA ASP A 101 -19.49 -0.76 17.80
C ASP A 101 -20.22 -0.37 16.50
N ALA A 102 -20.04 -1.14 15.43
CA ALA A 102 -20.71 -0.88 14.15
C ALA A 102 -22.25 -0.94 14.27
N LYS A 103 -22.78 -1.66 15.27
CA LYS A 103 -24.21 -1.71 15.59
C LYS A 103 -24.74 -0.42 16.20
N ALA A 104 -23.87 0.42 16.76
CA ALA A 104 -24.25 1.71 17.35
C ALA A 104 -24.71 2.69 16.26
N ASN A 105 -24.01 2.67 15.12
CA ASN A 105 -24.39 3.44 13.94
C ASN A 105 -23.68 2.84 12.70
N PRO A 106 -24.40 2.28 11.71
CA PRO A 106 -23.80 1.71 10.51
C PRO A 106 -23.17 2.77 9.58
N TYR A 107 -23.46 4.04 9.80
CA TYR A 107 -22.99 5.17 9.01
C TYR A 107 -21.93 6.01 9.71
N ARG A 108 -21.57 5.70 10.96
CA ARG A 108 -20.56 6.45 11.72
C ARG A 108 -19.64 5.51 12.47
N SER A 109 -18.33 5.68 12.26
CA SER A 109 -17.30 4.97 13.01
C SER A 109 -16.39 5.97 13.71
N PHE A 110 -16.09 5.72 14.97
CA PHE A 110 -15.06 6.43 15.72
C PHE A 110 -14.12 5.41 16.36
N SER A 111 -12.82 5.61 16.18
CA SER A 111 -11.79 4.82 16.84
C SER A 111 -10.62 5.69 17.27
N ALA A 112 -10.04 5.34 18.41
CA ALA A 112 -8.85 5.98 18.95
C ALA A 112 -7.86 4.91 19.40
N SER A 113 -6.60 5.13 19.06
CA SER A 113 -5.46 4.35 19.53
C SER A 113 -4.36 5.34 19.84
N VAL A 114 -4.46 5.97 21.01
CA VAL A 114 -3.47 6.91 21.53
C VAL A 114 -2.50 6.14 22.41
N ASN A 115 -1.22 6.32 22.13
CA ASN A 115 -0.11 5.86 22.94
C ASN A 115 0.94 6.97 22.90
N PHE A 116 0.83 7.88 23.86
CA PHE A 116 1.69 9.03 24.00
C PHE A 116 2.44 8.92 25.32
N SER A 117 3.72 9.22 25.33
CA SER A 117 4.46 9.32 26.59
C SER A 117 5.64 10.25 26.43
N THR A 118 5.95 11.11 27.38
CA THR A 118 7.16 11.94 27.35
C THR A 118 8.41 11.11 27.09
N SER A 119 9.39 11.67 26.37
CA SER A 119 10.64 10.98 25.98
C SER A 119 11.38 10.24 27.11
N GLY A 120 11.32 10.74 28.36
CA GLY A 120 11.93 10.10 29.53
C GLY A 120 11.09 9.00 30.21
N TYR A 121 9.81 8.83 29.87
CA TYR A 121 8.89 7.94 30.58
C TYR A 121 9.35 6.48 30.56
N SER A 122 9.66 5.93 29.39
CA SER A 122 10.08 4.51 29.26
C SER A 122 11.40 4.18 29.99
N ARG A 123 12.23 5.19 30.30
CA ARG A 123 13.48 5.02 31.06
C ARG A 123 13.24 5.09 32.57
N ASN A 124 12.29 5.92 32.98
CA ASN A 124 12.01 6.17 34.39
C ASN A 124 10.92 5.26 34.97
N ASP A 125 10.05 4.70 34.13
CA ASP A 125 9.06 3.69 34.51
C ASP A 125 9.73 2.33 34.72
N LEU A 126 9.69 1.81 35.94
CA LEU A 126 10.38 0.59 36.33
C LEU A 126 9.88 -0.66 35.58
N ASN A 127 8.58 -0.72 35.26
CA ASN A 127 8.01 -1.83 34.48
C ASN A 127 8.49 -1.82 33.02
N SER A 128 8.69 -0.64 32.44
CA SER A 128 9.26 -0.44 31.10
C SER A 128 10.77 -0.66 31.08
N TYR A 129 11.47 -0.35 32.18
CA TYR A 129 12.91 -0.57 32.34
C TYR A 129 13.27 -2.06 32.33
N TYR A 130 12.48 -2.90 33.01
CA TYR A 130 12.68 -4.35 33.04
C TYR A 130 12.18 -5.08 31.78
N ASN A 131 11.48 -4.39 30.87
CA ASN A 131 11.02 -4.94 29.60
C ASN A 131 11.90 -4.44 28.43
N PRO A 132 12.82 -5.26 27.88
CA PRO A 132 13.75 -4.84 26.83
C PRO A 132 13.07 -4.33 25.56
N ASP A 133 11.89 -4.86 25.22
CA ASP A 133 11.15 -4.50 24.01
C ASP A 133 10.45 -3.13 24.17
N ALA A 134 9.92 -2.82 25.37
CA ALA A 134 9.35 -1.52 25.71
C ALA A 134 10.42 -0.42 25.89
N PHE A 135 11.60 -0.77 26.39
CA PHE A 135 12.75 0.13 26.51
C PHE A 135 13.39 0.43 25.15
N ALA A 136 13.44 -0.55 24.22
CA ALA A 136 13.98 -0.38 22.87
C ALA A 136 13.02 0.36 21.91
N GLN A 137 11.73 0.50 22.26
CA GLN A 137 10.74 1.17 21.43
C GLN A 137 10.93 2.69 21.43
N ASN A 138 11.72 3.16 20.47
CA ASN A 138 12.04 4.59 20.31
C ASN A 138 10.99 5.39 19.55
N THR A 139 9.97 4.75 18.96
CA THR A 139 8.90 5.41 18.19
C THR A 139 7.54 4.98 18.70
N LYS A 140 6.71 5.96 19.07
CA LYS A 140 5.32 5.75 19.49
C LYS A 140 4.40 6.46 18.51
N SER A 141 3.33 5.79 18.11
CA SER A 141 2.34 6.33 17.17
C SER A 141 0.97 6.35 17.83
N SER A 142 0.33 7.50 17.75
CA SER A 142 -1.05 7.72 18.17
C SER A 142 -1.90 8.05 16.96
N SER A 143 -3.12 7.52 16.91
CA SER A 143 -4.08 7.87 15.87
C SER A 143 -5.50 7.95 16.41
N ILE A 144 -6.26 8.90 15.89
CA ILE A 144 -7.70 9.04 16.10
C ILE A 144 -8.33 9.10 14.72
N ASN A 145 -9.35 8.29 14.50
CA ASN A 145 -10.04 8.19 13.23
C ASN A 145 -11.54 8.36 13.45
N PHE A 146 -12.13 9.19 12.61
CA PHE A 146 -13.56 9.43 12.53
C PHE A 146 -14.00 9.24 11.09
N SER A 147 -15.11 8.54 10.87
CA SER A 147 -15.74 8.49 9.57
C SER A 147 -17.25 8.57 9.71
N GLN A 148 -17.88 9.29 8.79
CA GLN A 148 -19.33 9.41 8.72
C GLN A 148 -19.78 9.42 7.26
N ARG A 149 -20.76 8.58 6.96
CA ARG A 149 -21.48 8.54 5.69
C ARG A 149 -22.87 9.13 5.90
N PHE A 150 -23.31 9.96 4.97
CA PHE A 150 -24.65 10.51 4.95
C PHE A 150 -25.47 9.67 3.94
N PRO A 151 -26.58 9.01 4.36
CA PRO A 151 -27.39 8.20 3.46
C PRO A 151 -28.21 9.05 2.47
N ASP A 152 -28.83 10.13 2.96
CA ASP A 152 -29.75 10.97 2.19
C ASP A 152 -29.03 11.94 1.23
N PHE A 153 -27.80 12.29 1.57
CA PHE A 153 -26.88 13.01 0.71
C PHE A 153 -25.64 12.15 0.58
N PRO A 154 -25.31 11.59 -0.61
CA PRO A 154 -24.25 10.58 -0.76
C PRO A 154 -22.87 11.22 -0.56
N LEU A 155 -22.54 11.60 0.67
CA LEU A 155 -21.30 12.20 1.10
C LEU A 155 -20.71 11.28 2.14
N SER A 156 -19.42 10.99 2.01
CA SER A 156 -18.62 10.43 3.08
C SER A 156 -17.58 11.45 3.51
N ILE A 157 -17.46 11.62 4.83
CA ILE A 157 -16.44 12.42 5.47
C ILE A 157 -15.60 11.46 6.30
N SER A 158 -14.29 11.50 6.15
CA SER A 158 -13.37 10.91 7.12
C SER A 158 -12.41 11.98 7.62
N ALA A 159 -12.09 11.89 8.90
CA ALA A 159 -11.10 12.73 9.54
C ALA A 159 -10.14 11.85 10.33
N SER A 160 -8.86 12.17 10.27
CA SER A 160 -7.84 11.52 11.07
C SER A 160 -6.91 12.54 11.70
N ALA A 161 -6.44 12.16 12.88
CA ALA A 161 -5.37 12.81 13.61
C ALA A 161 -4.30 11.76 13.86
N SER A 162 -3.05 12.06 13.58
CA SER A 162 -1.95 11.18 13.95
C SER A 162 -0.79 11.96 14.54
N VAL A 163 -0.14 11.33 15.51
CA VAL A 163 1.07 11.85 16.15
C VAL A 163 2.07 10.70 16.19
N THR A 164 3.24 10.91 15.62
CA THR A 164 4.39 10.01 15.75
C THR A 164 5.45 10.72 16.58
N GLN A 165 5.86 10.09 17.66
CA GLN A 165 6.84 10.61 18.59
C GLN A 165 8.09 9.75 18.55
N ARG A 166 9.25 10.39 18.54
CA ARG A 166 10.55 9.74 18.72
C ARG A 166 11.13 10.09 20.08
N SER A 167 11.16 9.11 20.99
CA SER A 167 11.63 9.31 22.37
C SER A 167 13.14 9.58 22.48
N LYS A 168 13.94 9.23 21.45
CA LYS A 168 15.39 9.46 21.45
C LYS A 168 15.77 10.94 21.50
N ASP A 169 15.01 11.78 20.80
CA ASP A 169 15.32 13.20 20.57
C ASP A 169 14.14 14.12 20.85
N SER A 170 13.06 13.61 21.45
CA SER A 170 11.82 14.31 21.77
C SER A 170 11.12 14.96 20.57
N THR A 171 11.28 14.37 19.39
CA THR A 171 10.76 14.92 18.14
C THR A 171 9.35 14.39 17.86
N LEU A 172 8.44 15.28 17.48
CA LEU A 172 7.07 15.02 17.08
C LEU A 172 6.88 15.26 15.57
N THR A 173 6.16 14.34 14.95
CA THR A 173 5.51 14.53 13.65
C THR A 173 4.02 14.41 13.86
N VAL A 174 3.29 15.49 13.61
CA VAL A 174 1.85 15.58 13.83
C VAL A 174 1.15 15.83 12.51
N SER A 175 0.03 15.14 12.30
CA SER A 175 -0.87 15.41 11.19
C SER A 175 -2.29 15.54 11.72
N LEU A 176 -2.80 16.76 11.76
CA LEU A 176 -4.08 17.10 12.37
C LEU A 176 -4.61 18.47 11.87
N PRO A 177 -5.89 18.59 11.49
CA PRO A 177 -6.74 17.51 11.01
C PRO A 177 -6.34 17.13 9.58
N ASN A 178 -6.34 15.84 9.29
CA ASN A 178 -6.46 15.36 7.91
C ASN A 178 -7.91 14.99 7.67
N MET A 179 -8.51 15.53 6.61
CA MET A 179 -9.89 15.24 6.25
C MET A 179 -9.98 14.79 4.81
N SER A 180 -10.85 13.82 4.54
CA SER A 180 -11.26 13.48 3.18
C SER A 180 -12.78 13.55 3.06
N LEU A 181 -13.23 14.16 1.98
CA LEU A 181 -14.62 14.28 1.59
C LEU A 181 -14.77 13.56 0.27
N SER A 182 -15.78 12.72 0.12
CA SER A 182 -16.04 12.02 -1.12
C SER A 182 -17.54 11.95 -1.38
N VAL A 183 -17.93 12.35 -2.59
CA VAL A 183 -19.27 12.20 -3.13
C VAL A 183 -19.14 11.24 -4.31
N PRO A 184 -19.78 10.04 -4.27
CA PRO A 184 -19.73 9.10 -5.36
C PRO A 184 -20.46 9.67 -6.58
N ARG A 185 -20.31 9.01 -7.71
CA ARG A 185 -20.90 9.43 -8.97
C ARG A 185 -22.42 9.64 -8.84
N PHE A 186 -22.87 10.83 -9.16
CA PHE A 186 -24.28 11.20 -9.25
C PHE A 186 -24.57 11.89 -10.59
N TYR A 187 -25.85 11.99 -10.96
CA TYR A 187 -26.30 12.56 -12.23
C TYR A 187 -27.11 13.84 -11.94
N PRO A 188 -26.46 15.02 -11.85
CA PRO A 188 -27.09 16.25 -11.35
C PRO A 188 -28.36 16.65 -12.10
N PHE A 189 -28.48 16.32 -13.38
CA PHE A 189 -29.59 16.73 -14.23
C PHE A 189 -30.61 15.61 -14.49
N LYS A 190 -30.41 14.42 -13.91
CA LYS A 190 -31.30 13.28 -14.11
C LYS A 190 -32.63 13.52 -13.39
N ARG A 191 -33.74 13.37 -14.12
CA ARG A 191 -35.08 13.54 -13.56
C ARG A 191 -35.37 12.45 -12.52
N LYS A 192 -36.05 12.82 -11.43
CA LYS A 192 -36.49 11.87 -10.39
C LYS A 192 -37.59 10.93 -10.93
N GLU A 193 -38.53 11.49 -11.70
CA GLU A 193 -39.56 10.74 -12.39
C GLU A 193 -39.24 10.66 -13.88
N ALA A 194 -38.97 9.44 -14.35
CA ALA A 194 -38.58 9.20 -15.73
C ALA A 194 -39.82 9.05 -16.62
N VAL A 195 -40.20 10.11 -17.33
CA VAL A 195 -41.19 10.04 -18.41
C VAL A 195 -40.50 10.27 -19.76
N GLY A 196 -40.62 9.28 -20.65
CA GLY A 196 -40.04 9.28 -21.98
C GLY A 196 -38.54 8.89 -22.03
N LYS A 197 -37.90 9.14 -23.17
CA LYS A 197 -36.47 8.87 -23.36
C LYS A 197 -35.62 9.85 -22.53
N GLU A 198 -34.50 9.35 -22.00
CA GLU A 198 -33.51 10.15 -21.28
C GLU A 198 -32.85 11.17 -22.24
N ARG A 199 -32.78 12.44 -21.83
CA ARG A 199 -32.13 13.51 -22.60
C ARG A 199 -30.62 13.45 -22.39
N PHE A 200 -29.85 14.00 -23.34
CA PHE A 200 -28.39 13.89 -23.31
C PHE A 200 -27.76 14.43 -22.01
N TYR A 201 -28.27 15.55 -21.49
CA TYR A 201 -27.73 16.17 -20.28
C TYR A 201 -28.00 15.36 -19.01
N GLU A 202 -29.00 14.47 -19.02
CA GLU A 202 -29.31 13.58 -17.89
C GLU A 202 -28.24 12.48 -17.73
N LYS A 203 -27.43 12.24 -18.77
CA LYS A 203 -26.28 11.31 -18.75
C LYS A 203 -25.01 11.96 -18.21
N ILE A 204 -25.01 13.28 -18.00
CA ILE A 204 -23.89 13.98 -17.36
C ILE A 204 -23.83 13.51 -15.93
N SER A 205 -22.66 12.99 -15.58
CA SER A 205 -22.35 12.51 -14.26
C SER A 205 -21.20 13.30 -13.67
N MET A 206 -21.26 13.50 -12.37
CA MET A 206 -20.32 14.26 -11.59
C MET A 206 -19.98 13.44 -10.34
N SER A 207 -18.76 13.59 -9.86
CA SER A 207 -18.38 13.19 -8.51
C SER A 207 -17.49 14.27 -7.91
N TYR A 208 -17.29 14.22 -6.60
CA TYR A 208 -16.42 15.16 -5.91
C TYR A 208 -15.53 14.41 -4.94
N SER A 209 -14.24 14.74 -4.93
CA SER A 209 -13.35 14.35 -3.84
C SER A 209 -12.56 15.56 -3.35
N GLY A 210 -12.53 15.74 -2.04
CA GLY A 210 -11.80 16.78 -1.35
C GLY A 210 -10.86 16.15 -0.33
N THR A 211 -9.63 16.64 -0.25
CA THR A 211 -8.68 16.26 0.80
C THR A 211 -8.09 17.51 1.41
N LEU A 212 -8.20 17.64 2.72
CA LEU A 212 -7.53 18.65 3.51
C LEU A 212 -6.46 17.95 4.33
N ALA A 213 -5.23 18.41 4.25
CA ALA A 213 -4.14 17.82 4.98
C ALA A 213 -3.32 18.91 5.68
N ASN A 214 -3.04 18.65 6.94
CA ASN A 214 -2.26 19.52 7.80
C ASN A 214 -1.20 18.65 8.47
N SER A 215 0.06 19.03 8.35
CA SER A 215 1.14 18.34 9.03
C SER A 215 2.24 19.30 9.47
N ILE A 216 2.88 18.93 10.57
CA ILE A 216 4.09 19.54 11.04
C ILE A 216 5.06 18.43 11.44
N SER A 217 6.33 18.63 11.10
CA SER A 217 7.37 17.63 11.30
C SER A 217 8.53 18.24 12.07
N GLU A 218 9.28 17.39 12.75
CA GLU A 218 10.55 17.77 13.39
C GLU A 218 10.43 18.79 14.54
N VAL A 219 9.27 18.83 15.20
CA VAL A 219 9.01 19.76 16.32
C VAL A 219 9.35 19.10 17.64
N LYS A 220 9.99 19.83 18.55
CA LYS A 220 10.24 19.32 19.90
C LYS A 220 8.96 19.30 20.72
N GLU A 221 8.79 18.26 21.54
CA GLU A 221 7.63 18.07 22.44
C GLU A 221 7.25 19.35 23.21
N TYR A 222 8.25 20.06 23.76
CA TYR A 222 8.05 21.28 24.54
C TYR A 222 7.65 22.50 23.71
N ASP A 223 7.93 22.51 22.41
CA ASP A 223 7.72 23.67 21.53
C ASP A 223 6.47 23.51 20.64
N PHE A 224 5.82 22.35 20.69
CA PHE A 224 4.69 22.02 19.82
C PHE A 224 3.53 23.01 19.91
N PHE A 225 3.14 23.41 21.13
CA PHE A 225 2.01 24.33 21.34
C PHE A 225 2.32 25.79 20.97
N ASN A 226 3.58 26.14 20.75
CA ASN A 226 3.98 27.48 20.31
C ASN A 226 3.95 27.63 18.78
N LYS A 227 3.72 26.54 18.04
CA LYS A 227 3.71 26.54 16.57
C LYS A 227 2.40 27.05 15.99
N SER A 228 2.50 27.96 15.03
CA SER A 228 1.38 28.50 14.28
C SER A 228 0.88 27.50 13.23
N LEU A 229 -0.40 27.17 13.26
CA LEU A 229 -1.07 26.34 12.23
C LEU A 229 -0.97 26.91 10.81
N ILE A 230 -0.82 28.23 10.67
CA ILE A 230 -0.68 28.86 9.37
C ILE A 230 0.79 28.87 8.96
N LYS A 231 1.71 29.30 9.86
CA LYS A 231 3.10 29.56 9.50
C LYS A 231 4.03 28.34 9.52
N ASP A 232 3.92 27.54 10.57
CA ASP A 232 4.86 26.44 10.84
C ASP A 232 4.36 25.11 10.28
N TRP A 233 3.04 24.96 10.14
CA TRP A 233 2.44 23.75 9.59
C TRP A 233 2.37 23.82 8.07
N ARG A 234 2.66 22.68 7.44
CA ARG A 234 2.38 22.46 6.02
C ARG A 234 0.91 22.08 5.88
N ASN A 235 0.13 23.01 5.36
CA ASN A 235 -1.29 22.83 5.15
C ASN A 235 -1.65 22.93 3.66
N GLY A 236 -2.80 22.35 3.30
CA GLY A 236 -3.40 22.54 2.00
C GLY A 236 -4.73 21.82 1.89
N MET A 237 -5.58 22.28 0.97
CA MET A 237 -6.77 21.57 0.54
C MET A 237 -6.70 21.28 -0.96
N LYS A 238 -7.14 20.10 -1.39
CA LYS A 238 -7.24 19.72 -2.80
C LYS A 238 -8.64 19.21 -3.09
N HIS A 239 -9.24 19.73 -4.15
CA HIS A 239 -10.55 19.37 -4.66
C HIS A 239 -10.39 18.77 -6.04
N SER A 240 -11.17 17.75 -6.35
CA SER A 240 -11.23 17.10 -7.66
C SER A 240 -12.68 16.86 -8.05
N VAL A 241 -13.04 17.37 -9.23
CA VAL A 241 -14.38 17.35 -9.78
C VAL A 241 -14.33 16.76 -11.20
N PRO A 242 -14.33 15.43 -11.33
CA PRO A 242 -14.47 14.81 -12.64
C PRO A 242 -15.94 14.82 -13.06
N VAL A 243 -16.18 15.28 -14.28
CA VAL A 243 -17.45 15.31 -14.99
C VAL A 243 -17.31 14.46 -16.24
N SER A 244 -18.27 13.60 -16.52
CA SER A 244 -18.28 12.80 -17.74
C SER A 244 -19.69 12.45 -18.17
N ALA A 245 -19.89 12.23 -19.46
CA ALA A 245 -21.13 11.71 -20.02
C ALA A 245 -20.80 10.68 -21.09
N THR A 246 -21.51 9.55 -21.12
CA THR A 246 -21.31 8.52 -22.15
C THR A 246 -22.54 8.42 -23.04
N PHE A 247 -22.33 8.52 -24.34
CA PHE A 247 -23.35 8.48 -25.36
C PHE A 247 -23.08 7.33 -26.33
N THR A 248 -24.08 6.49 -26.59
CA THR A 248 -23.99 5.51 -27.67
C THR A 248 -24.50 6.17 -28.95
N VAL A 249 -23.60 6.37 -29.90
CA VAL A 249 -23.85 6.95 -31.23
C VAL A 249 -23.98 5.80 -32.23
N LEU A 250 -24.98 5.88 -33.11
CA LEU A 250 -25.32 4.85 -34.10
C LEU A 250 -25.52 3.43 -33.52
N ASN A 251 -25.82 3.31 -32.22
CA ASN A 251 -25.94 2.03 -31.48
C ASN A 251 -24.65 1.19 -31.36
N TYR A 252 -23.51 1.65 -31.86
CA TYR A 252 -22.26 0.87 -31.88
C TYR A 252 -21.06 1.59 -31.26
N ILE A 253 -21.04 2.92 -31.27
CA ILE A 253 -19.89 3.72 -30.84
C ILE A 253 -20.22 4.41 -29.53
N ASN A 254 -19.47 4.10 -28.46
CA ASN A 254 -19.59 4.79 -27.19
C ASN A 254 -18.64 6.00 -27.19
N VAL A 255 -19.22 7.20 -27.26
CA VAL A 255 -18.53 8.48 -27.16
C VAL A 255 -18.64 9.00 -25.74
N THR A 256 -17.50 9.23 -25.08
CA THR A 256 -17.44 9.73 -23.70
C THR A 256 -16.61 11.01 -23.65
N PRO A 257 -17.24 12.20 -23.73
CA PRO A 257 -16.64 13.43 -23.25
C PRO A 257 -16.46 13.39 -21.73
N SER A 258 -15.33 13.91 -21.28
CA SER A 258 -15.01 14.11 -19.87
C SER A 258 -14.23 15.39 -19.66
N PHE A 259 -14.43 15.98 -18.50
CA PHE A 259 -13.75 17.17 -18.03
C PHE A 259 -13.37 16.93 -16.57
N SER A 260 -12.13 17.18 -16.22
CA SER A 260 -11.65 17.06 -14.84
C SER A 260 -11.13 18.40 -14.39
N TYR A 261 -11.67 18.91 -13.28
CA TYR A 261 -11.21 20.13 -12.63
C TYR A 261 -10.56 19.78 -11.30
N THR A 262 -9.33 20.24 -11.08
CA THR A 262 -8.62 20.10 -9.81
C THR A 262 -8.29 21.48 -9.27
N GLU A 263 -8.67 21.76 -8.03
CA GLU A 263 -8.35 23.01 -7.35
C GLU A 263 -7.57 22.72 -6.06
N ARG A 264 -6.58 23.55 -5.76
CA ARG A 264 -5.75 23.48 -4.56
C ARG A 264 -5.83 24.81 -3.84
N TRP A 265 -6.02 24.77 -2.53
CA TRP A 265 -6.00 25.94 -1.66
C TRP A 265 -4.80 25.89 -0.75
N TYR A 266 -4.10 27.01 -0.66
CA TYR A 266 -2.91 27.20 0.16
C TYR A 266 -3.04 28.45 1.01
N THR A 267 -2.40 28.44 2.18
CA THR A 267 -2.32 29.61 3.07
C THR A 267 -1.06 30.44 2.84
N ASN A 268 -0.21 30.06 1.90
CA ASN A 268 0.96 30.81 1.52
C ASN A 268 1.34 30.61 0.05
N ARG A 269 2.20 31.50 -0.41
CA ARG A 269 3.00 31.35 -1.62
C ARG A 269 4.43 31.80 -1.33
N THR A 270 5.38 31.33 -2.13
CA THR A 270 6.79 31.71 -2.01
C THR A 270 7.21 32.52 -3.23
N ASP A 271 7.63 33.76 -3.03
CA ASP A 271 8.20 34.61 -4.07
C ASP A 271 9.74 34.58 -3.92
N LYS A 272 10.48 34.74 -5.01
CA LYS A 272 11.95 34.72 -5.01
C LYS A 272 12.49 36.06 -5.46
N TYR A 273 13.54 36.52 -4.79
CA TYR A 273 14.30 37.70 -5.19
C TYR A 273 15.79 37.43 -5.06
N TYR A 274 16.60 38.15 -5.83
CA TYR A 274 18.06 38.06 -5.75
C TYR A 274 18.58 39.12 -4.78
N ASP A 275 19.40 38.69 -3.82
CA ASP A 275 20.11 39.58 -2.89
C ASP A 275 21.56 39.78 -3.38
N PRO A 276 21.92 40.99 -3.84
CA PRO A 276 23.27 41.27 -4.34
C PRO A 276 24.37 41.24 -3.28
N GLU A 277 24.04 41.46 -2.00
CA GLU A 277 25.04 41.47 -0.92
C GLU A 277 25.46 40.04 -0.55
N LEU A 278 24.52 39.10 -0.60
CA LEU A 278 24.74 37.69 -0.29
C LEU A 278 25.04 36.82 -1.54
N ASP A 279 25.01 37.43 -2.73
CA ASP A 279 25.11 36.78 -4.05
C ASP A 279 24.24 35.51 -4.15
N ARG A 280 22.99 35.60 -3.69
CA ARG A 280 22.10 34.43 -3.60
C ARG A 280 20.63 34.79 -3.83
N VAL A 281 19.92 33.88 -4.48
CA VAL A 281 18.46 33.93 -4.59
C VAL A 281 17.83 33.51 -3.25
N MET A 282 17.07 34.43 -2.68
CA MET A 282 16.35 34.29 -1.43
C MET A 282 14.87 33.97 -1.70
N ASN A 283 14.23 33.34 -0.72
CA ASN A 283 12.81 33.02 -0.76
C ASN A 283 12.07 33.89 0.26
N ASP A 284 11.03 34.60 -0.17
CA ASP A 284 10.09 35.29 0.69
C ASP A 284 8.76 34.52 0.74
N THR A 285 8.21 34.32 1.94
CA THR A 285 6.94 33.58 2.12
C THR A 285 5.82 34.54 2.44
N ILE A 286 4.92 34.71 1.47
CA ILE A 286 3.75 35.57 1.58
C ILE A 286 2.58 34.75 2.10
N TRP A 287 2.04 35.15 3.25
CA TRP A 287 0.89 34.50 3.88
C TRP A 287 -0.42 35.07 3.34
N GLY A 288 -1.37 34.20 3.00
CA GLY A 288 -2.65 34.60 2.42
C GLY A 288 -3.39 33.41 1.83
N PHE A 289 -4.66 33.59 1.50
CA PHE A 289 -5.41 32.54 0.80
C PHE A 289 -5.11 32.57 -0.69
N HIS A 290 -4.52 31.48 -1.19
CA HIS A 290 -4.19 31.33 -2.61
C HIS A 290 -4.90 30.11 -3.19
N ARG A 291 -5.56 30.30 -4.34
CA ARG A 291 -6.20 29.22 -5.10
C ARG A 291 -5.37 28.89 -6.33
N VAL A 292 -5.17 27.59 -6.58
CA VAL A 292 -4.39 27.07 -7.70
C VAL A 292 -5.17 25.96 -8.36
N TRP A 293 -5.65 26.19 -9.57
CA TRP A 293 -6.55 25.27 -10.26
C TRP A 293 -6.01 24.87 -11.63
N ASP A 294 -6.31 23.63 -12.01
CA ASP A 294 -6.04 23.07 -13.31
C ASP A 294 -7.21 22.24 -13.81
N TYR A 295 -7.23 22.02 -15.11
CA TYR A 295 -8.26 21.26 -15.76
C TYR A 295 -7.72 20.52 -16.98
N ASN A 296 -8.38 19.41 -17.30
CA ASN A 296 -8.20 18.71 -18.56
C ASN A 296 -9.57 18.36 -19.14
N ALA A 297 -9.64 18.36 -20.46
CA ALA A 297 -10.82 17.94 -21.21
C ALA A 297 -10.42 16.80 -22.13
N SER A 298 -11.28 15.80 -22.28
CA SER A 298 -11.05 14.72 -23.24
C SER A 298 -12.34 14.21 -23.85
N VAL A 299 -12.24 13.70 -25.06
CA VAL A 299 -13.33 13.00 -25.74
C VAL A 299 -12.78 11.66 -26.20
N SER A 300 -13.41 10.58 -25.75
CA SER A 300 -13.05 9.22 -26.18
C SER A 300 -14.17 8.59 -26.99
N ALA A 301 -13.82 7.74 -27.94
CA ALA A 301 -14.73 6.93 -28.73
C ALA A 301 -14.23 5.48 -28.73
N SER A 302 -15.11 4.53 -28.46
CA SER A 302 -14.79 3.10 -28.50
C SER A 302 -15.93 2.29 -29.11
N THR A 303 -15.60 1.19 -29.76
CA THR A 303 -16.57 0.23 -30.32
C THR A 303 -16.09 -1.19 -30.09
N LYS A 304 -16.99 -2.17 -30.20
CA LYS A 304 -16.65 -3.60 -30.17
C LYS A 304 -17.06 -4.24 -31.49
N LEU A 305 -16.09 -4.80 -32.18
CA LEU A 305 -16.25 -5.52 -33.44
C LEU A 305 -16.13 -7.03 -33.16
N TYR A 306 -17.15 -7.77 -33.57
CA TYR A 306 -17.19 -9.23 -33.44
C TYR A 306 -16.92 -9.87 -34.80
N GLY A 307 -15.92 -10.72 -34.87
CA GLY A 307 -15.68 -11.56 -36.05
C GLY A 307 -15.68 -13.02 -35.69
N TYR A 308 -16.21 -13.81 -36.62
CA TYR A 308 -16.35 -15.26 -36.50
C TYR A 308 -15.68 -15.89 -37.72
N PHE A 309 -14.70 -16.75 -37.46
CA PHE A 309 -13.97 -17.49 -38.48
C PHE A 309 -14.21 -18.98 -38.26
N GLN A 310 -14.73 -19.66 -39.28
CA GLN A 310 -14.87 -21.10 -39.27
C GLN A 310 -13.65 -21.73 -39.96
N PRO A 311 -12.74 -22.38 -39.22
CA PRO A 311 -11.56 -22.97 -39.83
C PRO A 311 -11.93 -24.11 -40.78
N LEU A 312 -11.20 -24.23 -41.89
CA LEU A 312 -11.41 -25.30 -42.86
C LEU A 312 -11.10 -26.67 -42.20
N PRO A 313 -12.03 -27.64 -42.23
CA PRO A 313 -11.84 -28.94 -41.61
C PRO A 313 -10.58 -29.68 -42.06
N GLN A 314 -10.15 -29.47 -43.32
CA GLN A 314 -8.97 -30.08 -43.93
C GLN A 314 -7.64 -29.62 -43.30
N LEU A 315 -7.58 -28.42 -42.71
CA LEU A 315 -6.35 -27.86 -42.12
C LEU A 315 -6.31 -27.91 -40.59
N PHE A 316 -7.47 -27.88 -39.92
CA PHE A 316 -7.55 -27.74 -38.46
C PHE A 316 -8.35 -28.85 -37.77
N GLY A 317 -8.80 -29.86 -38.52
CA GLY A 317 -9.63 -30.95 -38.03
C GLY A 317 -11.08 -30.55 -37.76
N THR A 318 -11.93 -31.53 -37.45
CA THR A 318 -13.38 -31.34 -37.23
C THR A 318 -13.75 -30.94 -35.80
N LYS A 319 -12.76 -30.85 -34.90
CA LYS A 319 -12.99 -30.56 -33.47
C LYS A 319 -13.19 -29.07 -33.21
N VAL A 320 -12.52 -28.19 -33.94
CA VAL A 320 -12.69 -26.74 -33.82
C VAL A 320 -13.83 -26.30 -34.73
N ASN A 321 -14.93 -25.86 -34.13
CA ASN A 321 -16.11 -25.44 -34.87
C ASN A 321 -16.00 -23.98 -35.34
N MET A 322 -15.52 -23.09 -34.48
CA MET A 322 -15.48 -21.65 -34.78
C MET A 322 -14.45 -20.95 -33.90
N ILE A 323 -13.77 -19.97 -34.47
CA ILE A 323 -12.90 -19.03 -33.75
C ILE A 323 -13.59 -17.68 -33.75
N ARG A 324 -13.80 -17.10 -32.58
CA ARG A 324 -14.35 -15.77 -32.39
C ARG A 324 -13.23 -14.82 -32.00
N HIS A 325 -13.10 -13.72 -32.72
CA HIS A 325 -12.31 -12.58 -32.27
C HIS A 325 -13.22 -11.42 -31.83
N VAL A 326 -12.85 -10.73 -30.77
CA VAL A 326 -13.50 -9.51 -30.29
C VAL A 326 -12.48 -8.39 -30.33
N LEU A 327 -12.60 -7.47 -31.30
CA LEU A 327 -11.72 -6.32 -31.43
C LEU A 327 -12.39 -5.10 -30.80
N THR A 328 -11.71 -4.45 -29.87
CA THR A 328 -12.18 -3.24 -29.18
C THR A 328 -11.23 -2.09 -29.51
N PRO A 329 -11.37 -1.42 -30.66
CA PRO A 329 -10.64 -0.20 -30.94
C PRO A 329 -11.19 0.96 -30.11
N SER A 330 -10.28 1.81 -29.64
CA SER A 330 -10.58 3.02 -28.89
C SER A 330 -9.63 4.13 -29.29
N VAL A 331 -10.18 5.33 -29.46
CA VAL A 331 -9.44 6.56 -29.69
C VAL A 331 -9.87 7.59 -28.66
N SER A 332 -8.94 8.36 -28.12
CA SER A 332 -9.26 9.47 -27.23
C SER A 332 -8.40 10.68 -27.55
N PHE A 333 -9.01 11.85 -27.60
CA PHE A 333 -8.31 13.11 -27.63
C PHE A 333 -8.40 13.74 -26.25
N SER A 334 -7.26 14.10 -25.66
CA SER A 334 -7.19 14.82 -24.39
C SER A 334 -6.37 16.09 -24.53
N TYR A 335 -6.89 17.18 -24.00
CA TYR A 335 -6.29 18.50 -24.01
C TYR A 335 -6.03 19.00 -22.59
N ARG A 336 -4.82 19.52 -22.39
CA ARG A 336 -4.38 20.22 -21.19
C ARG A 336 -3.74 21.55 -21.62
N PRO A 337 -4.23 22.70 -21.14
CA PRO A 337 -3.58 23.99 -21.36
C PRO A 337 -2.18 24.06 -20.73
N ASP A 338 -1.40 25.05 -21.15
CA ASP A 338 -0.16 25.39 -20.48
C ASP A 338 -0.46 26.19 -19.19
N PHE A 339 -0.32 25.56 -18.03
CA PHE A 339 -0.49 26.24 -16.74
C PHE A 339 0.74 27.05 -16.30
N GLY A 340 1.79 27.07 -17.14
CA GLY A 340 2.91 27.99 -17.06
C GLY A 340 2.62 29.38 -17.61
N ASP A 341 1.53 29.56 -18.38
CA ASP A 341 1.13 30.87 -18.92
C ASP A 341 0.94 31.90 -17.79
N GLU A 342 1.41 33.13 -18.01
CA GLU A 342 1.33 34.24 -17.06
C GLU A 342 -0.09 34.51 -16.55
N LYS A 343 -1.12 34.28 -17.39
CA LYS A 343 -2.54 34.46 -17.02
C LYS A 343 -2.98 33.65 -15.79
N TYR A 344 -2.29 32.55 -15.49
CA TYR A 344 -2.58 31.73 -14.31
C TYR A 344 -1.83 32.21 -13.06
N GLY A 345 -0.71 32.92 -13.22
CA GLY A 345 0.08 33.45 -12.11
C GLY A 345 0.69 32.37 -11.20
N TYR A 346 0.95 31.17 -11.73
CA TYR A 346 1.55 30.07 -10.97
C TYR A 346 3.08 30.04 -11.04
N TYR A 347 3.63 30.63 -12.09
CA TYR A 347 5.05 30.67 -12.40
C TYR A 347 5.50 32.11 -12.63
N GLU A 348 6.73 32.39 -12.23
CA GLU A 348 7.40 33.66 -12.46
C GLU A 348 8.84 33.39 -12.89
N THR A 349 9.41 34.29 -13.68
CA THR A 349 10.78 34.22 -14.13
C THR A 349 11.59 35.36 -13.51
N LEU A 350 12.52 34.99 -12.63
CA LEU A 350 13.45 35.92 -12.01
C LEU A 350 14.65 36.10 -12.94
N GLU A 351 14.90 37.34 -13.35
CA GLU A 351 16.08 37.74 -14.12
C GLU A 351 16.98 38.63 -13.25
N TYR A 352 18.25 38.27 -13.12
CA TYR A 352 19.23 38.99 -12.30
C TYR A 352 20.64 38.83 -12.88
N VAL A 353 21.60 39.65 -12.43
CA VAL A 353 23.01 39.54 -12.82
C VAL A 353 23.78 39.03 -11.61
N ASP A 354 24.53 37.94 -11.76
CA ASP A 354 25.35 37.39 -10.67
C ASP A 354 26.58 38.28 -10.37
N ALA A 355 27.27 38.01 -9.26
CA ALA A 355 28.49 38.75 -8.91
C ALA A 355 29.62 38.66 -9.96
N ALA A 356 29.54 37.70 -10.89
CA ALA A 356 30.47 37.56 -12.02
C ALA A 356 30.02 38.34 -13.27
N GLY A 357 28.96 39.15 -13.18
CA GLY A 357 28.44 39.96 -14.29
C GLY A 357 27.67 39.15 -15.34
N ARG A 358 27.30 37.90 -15.05
CA ARG A 358 26.60 37.02 -15.99
C ARG A 358 25.09 37.13 -15.76
N PRO A 359 24.29 37.39 -16.81
CA PRO A 359 22.83 37.37 -16.68
C PRO A 359 22.35 35.95 -16.37
N GLN A 360 21.52 35.84 -15.34
CA GLN A 360 20.87 34.61 -14.90
C GLN A 360 19.36 34.74 -15.09
N LYS A 361 18.73 33.64 -15.50
CA LYS A 361 17.28 33.54 -15.69
C LYS A 361 16.79 32.28 -15.01
N GLN A 362 15.93 32.44 -14.01
CA GLN A 362 15.39 31.33 -13.22
C GLN A 362 13.87 31.39 -13.17
N THR A 363 13.21 30.44 -13.85
CA THR A 363 11.77 30.23 -13.72
C THR A 363 11.47 29.38 -12.50
N TYR A 364 10.53 29.80 -11.68
CA TYR A 364 10.09 29.08 -10.49
C TYR A 364 8.57 29.15 -10.35
N SER A 365 8.00 28.28 -9.51
CA SER A 365 6.59 28.37 -9.15
C SER A 365 6.42 28.89 -7.75
N HIS A 366 5.44 29.78 -7.57
CA HIS A 366 5.05 30.31 -6.26
C HIS A 366 4.61 29.21 -5.27
N PHE A 367 4.26 28.01 -5.76
CA PHE A 367 3.72 26.91 -4.96
C PHE A 367 4.60 25.65 -4.98
N GLN A 368 5.88 25.77 -5.33
CA GLN A 368 6.82 24.63 -5.41
C GLN A 368 6.95 23.84 -4.09
N ASN A 369 6.82 24.53 -2.95
CA ASN A 369 6.97 23.94 -1.61
C ASN A 369 5.61 23.59 -0.95
N SER A 370 4.51 23.93 -1.61
CA SER A 370 3.15 23.69 -1.11
C SER A 370 2.79 22.20 -1.18
N LEU A 371 1.88 21.76 -0.31
CA LEU A 371 1.63 20.34 -0.05
C LEU A 371 1.19 19.54 -1.29
N TYR A 372 0.40 20.13 -2.18
CA TYR A 372 -0.12 19.47 -3.39
C TYR A 372 0.56 19.95 -4.68
N GLY A 373 1.65 20.71 -4.56
CA GLY A 373 2.42 21.29 -5.65
C GLY A 373 1.64 22.25 -6.55
N THR A 374 2.21 22.49 -7.72
CA THR A 374 1.64 23.35 -8.77
C THR A 374 1.28 22.53 -10.01
N PRO A 375 0.29 22.93 -10.82
CA PRO A 375 0.09 22.39 -12.14
C PRO A 375 1.33 22.58 -13.02
N GLY A 376 1.89 21.49 -13.56
CA GLY A 376 3.05 21.56 -14.46
C GLY A 376 2.84 22.45 -15.71
N GLN A 377 3.95 23.02 -16.17
CA GLN A 377 4.06 23.80 -17.41
C GLN A 377 3.94 22.91 -18.65
N GLY A 378 3.64 23.54 -19.79
CA GLY A 378 3.53 22.92 -21.10
C GLY A 378 2.09 22.60 -21.48
N LYS A 379 1.74 22.95 -22.72
CA LYS A 379 0.51 22.54 -23.38
C LYS A 379 0.60 21.07 -23.80
N SER A 380 -0.47 20.30 -23.61
CA SER A 380 -0.54 18.93 -24.13
C SER A 380 -1.84 18.69 -24.90
N GLY A 381 -1.75 17.98 -26.03
CA GLY A 381 -2.87 17.63 -26.89
C GLY A 381 -2.70 16.20 -27.39
N ASN A 382 -3.00 15.22 -26.55
CA ASN A 382 -2.69 13.82 -26.84
C ASN A 382 -3.86 13.12 -27.54
N VAL A 383 -3.62 12.52 -28.70
CA VAL A 383 -4.51 11.56 -29.32
C VAL A 383 -4.01 10.16 -28.98
N ASN A 384 -4.69 9.46 -28.07
CA ASN A 384 -4.35 8.09 -27.69
C ASN A 384 -5.17 7.11 -28.53
N PHE A 385 -4.50 6.08 -29.04
CA PHE A 385 -5.12 4.97 -29.76
C PHE A 385 -4.82 3.69 -29.01
N THR A 386 -5.84 2.87 -28.80
CA THR A 386 -5.67 1.55 -28.20
C THR A 386 -6.58 0.56 -28.89
N VAL A 387 -6.02 -0.58 -29.27
CA VAL A 387 -6.74 -1.70 -29.86
C VAL A 387 -6.55 -2.88 -28.94
N ALA A 388 -7.64 -3.36 -28.34
CA ALA A 388 -7.65 -4.60 -27.59
C ALA A 388 -8.31 -5.71 -28.43
N ASN A 389 -7.79 -6.93 -28.34
CA ASN A 389 -8.30 -8.10 -29.02
C ASN A 389 -8.41 -9.28 -28.06
N ASN A 390 -9.53 -9.98 -28.11
CA ASN A 390 -9.73 -11.24 -27.40
C ASN A 390 -10.01 -12.33 -28.44
N LEU A 391 -9.42 -13.51 -28.28
CA LEU A 391 -9.58 -14.63 -29.20
C LEU A 391 -10.07 -15.86 -28.45
N GLU A 392 -11.21 -16.40 -28.85
CA GLU A 392 -11.84 -17.59 -28.27
C GLU A 392 -12.10 -18.63 -29.35
N MET A 393 -12.00 -19.92 -29.01
CA MET A 393 -12.44 -21.01 -29.88
C MET A 393 -13.59 -21.80 -29.27
N LYS A 394 -14.50 -22.25 -30.12
CA LYS A 394 -15.58 -23.17 -29.81
C LYS A 394 -15.18 -24.56 -30.31
N VAL A 395 -14.99 -25.50 -29.39
CA VAL A 395 -14.53 -26.87 -29.66
C VAL A 395 -15.65 -27.85 -29.33
N ARG A 396 -15.79 -28.92 -30.11
CA ARG A 396 -16.75 -30.00 -29.79
C ARG A 396 -16.42 -30.66 -28.45
N ASN A 397 -17.45 -30.95 -27.68
CA ASN A 397 -17.32 -31.58 -26.37
C ASN A 397 -17.39 -33.11 -26.52
N ASP A 398 -16.23 -33.77 -26.60
CA ASP A 398 -16.13 -35.23 -26.76
C ASP A 398 -16.66 -36.04 -25.55
N LYS A 399 -17.14 -35.38 -24.48
CA LYS A 399 -17.58 -36.01 -23.22
C LYS A 399 -19.09 -36.01 -23.01
N ASP A 400 -19.85 -35.32 -23.84
CA ASP A 400 -21.30 -35.21 -23.69
C ASP A 400 -21.95 -35.46 -25.05
N THR A 401 -22.64 -36.60 -25.18
CA THR A 401 -23.29 -37.05 -26.41
C THR A 401 -24.70 -36.47 -26.58
N THR A 402 -25.15 -35.61 -25.64
CA THR A 402 -26.42 -34.88 -25.77
C THR A 402 -26.21 -33.59 -26.58
N GLU A 403 -27.15 -33.26 -27.47
CA GLU A 403 -27.03 -32.09 -28.36
C GLU A 403 -26.96 -30.75 -27.61
N GLU A 404 -27.43 -30.70 -26.35
CA GLU A 404 -27.51 -29.50 -25.53
C GLU A 404 -26.15 -28.91 -25.11
N ASN A 405 -25.11 -29.74 -24.93
CA ASN A 405 -23.76 -29.32 -24.50
C ASN A 405 -22.65 -29.74 -25.46
N SER A 406 -22.98 -29.82 -26.75
CA SER A 406 -22.09 -30.29 -27.83
C SER A 406 -20.81 -29.47 -28.03
N PHE A 407 -20.67 -28.29 -27.40
CA PHE A 407 -19.49 -27.43 -27.59
C PHE A 407 -19.00 -26.74 -26.30
N LYS A 408 -17.67 -26.71 -26.13
CA LYS A 408 -16.94 -26.00 -25.08
C LYS A 408 -16.23 -24.77 -25.65
N LYS A 409 -16.35 -23.63 -24.96
CA LYS A 409 -15.56 -22.41 -25.27
C LYS A 409 -14.21 -22.46 -24.56
N VAL A 410 -13.14 -22.14 -25.28
CA VAL A 410 -11.76 -22.08 -24.78
C VAL A 410 -11.15 -20.77 -25.22
N SER A 411 -10.66 -19.97 -24.28
CA SER A 411 -9.90 -18.75 -24.60
C SER A 411 -8.53 -19.13 -25.15
N LEU A 412 -8.15 -18.54 -26.28
CA LEU A 412 -6.83 -18.67 -26.89
C LEU A 412 -5.95 -17.48 -26.52
N ILE A 413 -6.51 -16.28 -26.58
CA ILE A 413 -5.88 -15.02 -26.16
C ILE A 413 -6.89 -14.29 -25.30
N ASP A 414 -6.63 -14.24 -24.00
CA ASP A 414 -7.50 -13.55 -23.04
C ASP A 414 -7.49 -12.06 -23.30
N ASN A 415 -6.35 -11.48 -23.70
CA ASN A 415 -6.23 -10.07 -24.08
C ASN A 415 -4.92 -9.86 -24.85
N PHE A 416 -5.00 -9.36 -26.08
CA PHE A 416 -3.90 -8.72 -26.77
C PHE A 416 -4.25 -7.24 -26.97
N SER A 417 -3.56 -6.34 -26.27
CA SER A 417 -3.78 -4.90 -26.39
C SER A 417 -2.52 -4.22 -26.87
N PHE A 418 -2.64 -3.37 -27.88
CA PHE A 418 -1.59 -2.45 -28.32
C PHE A 418 -2.10 -1.02 -28.24
N GLY A 419 -1.25 -0.08 -27.82
CA GLY A 419 -1.58 1.33 -27.80
C GLY A 419 -0.38 2.26 -27.91
N SER A 420 -0.63 3.45 -28.43
CA SER A 420 0.32 4.56 -28.54
C SER A 420 -0.45 5.88 -28.46
N SER A 421 0.26 7.00 -28.35
CA SER A 421 -0.34 8.32 -28.36
C SER A 421 0.47 9.30 -29.17
N TYR A 422 -0.21 10.30 -29.74
CA TYR A 422 0.40 11.38 -30.52
C TYR A 422 0.12 12.72 -29.85
N ASN A 423 1.15 13.44 -29.40
CA ASN A 423 1.03 14.78 -28.82
C ASN A 423 1.05 15.85 -29.92
N LEU A 424 -0.12 16.41 -30.21
CA LEU A 424 -0.32 17.50 -31.17
C LEU A 424 0.30 18.83 -30.74
N ALA A 425 0.61 18.99 -29.45
CA ALA A 425 1.17 20.23 -28.90
C ALA A 425 2.71 20.22 -28.80
N ALA A 426 3.37 19.10 -29.08
CA ALA A 426 4.83 19.01 -29.03
C ALA A 426 5.48 19.47 -30.35
N ASP A 427 6.59 20.19 -30.28
CA ASP A 427 7.33 20.64 -31.47
C ASP A 427 8.08 19.50 -32.18
N SER A 428 8.46 18.46 -31.42
CA SER A 428 9.12 17.26 -31.94
C SER A 428 8.83 16.05 -31.06
N LEU A 429 9.13 14.86 -31.57
CA LEU A 429 8.94 13.60 -30.85
C LEU A 429 7.48 13.39 -30.41
N ASN A 430 6.54 13.76 -31.28
CA ASN A 430 5.10 13.72 -31.04
C ASN A 430 4.55 12.33 -30.67
N TRP A 431 5.12 11.24 -31.19
CA TRP A 431 4.70 9.87 -30.88
C TRP A 431 5.25 9.38 -29.54
N SER A 432 4.37 8.89 -28.67
CA SER A 432 4.79 8.15 -27.49
C SER A 432 5.21 6.72 -27.85
N ASN A 433 5.98 6.10 -26.95
CA ASN A 433 6.30 4.68 -27.06
C ASN A 433 5.04 3.84 -27.27
N ILE A 434 5.15 2.87 -28.16
CA ILE A 434 4.13 1.86 -28.40
C ILE A 434 4.19 0.85 -27.24
N ASN A 435 3.06 0.60 -26.58
CA ASN A 435 2.97 -0.43 -25.54
C ASN A 435 2.07 -1.55 -26.04
N ALA A 436 2.52 -2.79 -25.89
CA ALA A 436 1.76 -3.98 -26.21
C ALA A 436 1.72 -4.91 -25.00
N ASN A 437 0.56 -5.49 -24.71
CA ASN A 437 0.38 -6.48 -23.67
C ASN A 437 -0.34 -7.69 -24.26
N ILE A 438 0.12 -8.88 -23.94
CA ILE A 438 -0.54 -10.13 -24.31
C ILE A 438 -0.71 -11.01 -23.08
N ARG A 439 -1.94 -11.47 -22.88
CA ARG A 439 -2.35 -12.45 -21.88
C ARG A 439 -2.88 -13.68 -22.59
N ILE A 440 -2.26 -14.83 -22.34
CA ILE A 440 -2.66 -16.12 -22.88
C ILE A 440 -2.92 -17.06 -21.71
N LYS A 441 -4.05 -17.74 -21.72
CA LYS A 441 -4.42 -18.71 -20.71
C LYS A 441 -4.31 -20.13 -21.27
N PHE A 442 -3.41 -20.92 -20.70
CA PHE A 442 -3.20 -22.32 -21.06
C PHE A 442 -3.96 -23.21 -20.06
N GLY A 443 -5.19 -23.57 -20.43
CA GLY A 443 -6.08 -24.35 -19.55
C GLY A 443 -6.53 -23.57 -18.31
N SER A 444 -6.84 -24.26 -17.21
CA SER A 444 -7.25 -23.59 -15.97
C SER A 444 -6.08 -23.24 -15.04
N LYS A 445 -4.87 -23.72 -15.34
CA LYS A 445 -3.74 -23.72 -14.39
C LYS A 445 -2.67 -22.68 -14.69
N TYR A 446 -2.54 -22.23 -15.94
CA TYR A 446 -1.43 -21.36 -16.35
C TYR A 446 -1.92 -20.15 -17.16
N THR A 447 -1.40 -18.97 -16.82
CA THR A 447 -1.61 -17.74 -17.57
C THR A 447 -0.26 -17.09 -17.84
N LEU A 448 0.09 -16.92 -19.12
CA LEU A 448 1.25 -16.15 -19.56
C LEU A 448 0.84 -14.68 -19.70
N ASN A 449 1.60 -13.78 -19.07
CA ASN A 449 1.49 -12.34 -19.26
C ASN A 449 2.81 -11.80 -19.80
N LEU A 450 2.77 -11.18 -20.97
CA LEU A 450 3.94 -10.58 -21.61
C LEU A 450 3.61 -9.12 -21.94
N SER A 451 4.43 -8.20 -21.45
CA SER A 451 4.33 -6.77 -21.74
C SER A 451 5.55 -6.32 -22.55
N GLY A 452 5.34 -5.62 -23.65
CA GLY A 452 6.38 -5.07 -24.52
C GLY A 452 6.23 -3.56 -24.71
N ALA A 453 7.34 -2.84 -24.72
CA ALA A 453 7.41 -1.42 -25.06
C ALA A 453 8.30 -1.25 -26.29
N PHE A 454 7.90 -0.42 -27.25
CA PHE A 454 8.59 -0.18 -28.50
C PHE A 454 8.78 1.32 -28.73
N ASP A 455 9.95 1.68 -29.22
CA ASP A 455 10.33 3.07 -29.51
C ASP A 455 10.01 3.38 -30.97
N PRO A 456 9.14 4.36 -31.25
CA PRO A 456 8.84 4.75 -32.62
C PRO A 456 9.95 5.58 -33.24
N TYR A 457 10.94 6.07 -32.49
CA TYR A 457 11.97 6.98 -33.00
C TYR A 457 13.34 6.34 -33.20
N THR A 458 14.11 6.96 -34.08
CA THR A 458 15.53 6.65 -34.33
C THR A 458 16.43 7.51 -33.45
N TYR A 459 17.72 7.17 -33.38
CA TYR A 459 18.70 7.84 -32.54
C TYR A 459 19.85 8.41 -33.37
N GLN A 460 20.46 9.48 -32.86
CA GLN A 460 21.73 10.04 -33.32
C GLN A 460 22.59 10.43 -32.11
N LEU A 461 23.87 10.72 -32.33
CA LEU A 461 24.76 11.23 -31.29
C LEU A 461 24.69 12.76 -31.29
N ASN A 462 24.51 13.37 -30.12
CA ASN A 462 24.69 14.81 -29.95
C ASN A 462 26.17 15.20 -29.96
N SER A 463 26.48 16.50 -29.89
CA SER A 463 27.87 17.01 -29.90
C SER A 463 28.75 16.48 -28.77
N ALA A 464 28.16 15.99 -27.68
CA ALA A 464 28.86 15.35 -26.56
C ALA A 464 29.00 13.82 -26.73
N GLY A 465 28.59 13.25 -27.88
CA GLY A 465 28.64 11.82 -28.17
C GLY A 465 27.60 10.98 -27.44
N ASN A 466 26.53 11.61 -26.92
CA ASN A 466 25.43 10.94 -26.23
C ASN A 466 24.27 10.65 -27.17
N PRO A 467 23.63 9.47 -27.07
CA PRO A 467 22.48 9.13 -27.91
C PRO A 467 21.26 9.97 -27.55
N VAL A 468 20.68 10.61 -28.56
CA VAL A 468 19.44 11.40 -28.46
C VAL A 468 18.44 10.91 -29.49
N ARG A 469 17.16 10.92 -29.13
CA ARG A 469 16.09 10.64 -30.08
C ARG A 469 16.03 11.76 -31.11
N VAL A 470 15.83 11.38 -32.36
CA VAL A 470 15.59 12.33 -33.44
C VAL A 470 14.17 12.18 -33.97
N ASN A 471 13.59 13.25 -34.50
CA ASN A 471 12.21 13.28 -34.99
C ASN A 471 12.05 12.56 -36.35
N VAL A 472 12.72 11.43 -36.51
CA VAL A 472 12.61 10.51 -37.64
C VAL A 472 12.15 9.17 -37.08
N THR A 473 10.96 8.75 -37.49
CA THR A 473 10.36 7.51 -36.99
C THR A 473 11.06 6.28 -37.58
N GLN A 474 11.06 5.18 -36.84
CA GLN A 474 11.50 3.86 -37.30
C GLN A 474 10.68 3.41 -38.51
N PHE A 475 9.42 3.84 -38.61
CA PHE A 475 8.56 3.54 -39.75
C PHE A 475 9.06 4.24 -41.03
N GLN A 476 9.41 5.53 -40.95
CA GLN A 476 9.98 6.28 -42.07
C GLN A 476 11.33 5.73 -42.53
N LYS A 477 12.20 5.34 -41.59
CA LYS A 477 13.58 4.89 -41.91
C LYS A 477 13.68 3.41 -42.29
N TYR A 478 12.91 2.54 -41.65
CA TYR A 478 13.05 1.08 -41.75
C TYR A 478 11.74 0.33 -42.02
N GLY A 479 10.59 1.01 -42.13
CA GLY A 479 9.29 0.36 -42.37
C GLY A 479 8.70 -0.41 -41.18
N ILE A 480 9.29 -0.29 -39.98
CA ILE A 480 8.79 -0.95 -38.75
C ILE A 480 8.11 0.06 -37.83
N PRO A 481 7.00 -0.32 -37.14
CA PRO A 481 6.24 0.61 -36.31
C PRO A 481 7.04 1.12 -35.08
N GLY A 482 8.01 0.34 -34.62
CA GLY A 482 8.91 0.73 -33.55
C GLY A 482 9.88 -0.39 -33.20
N ARG A 483 10.97 -0.05 -32.50
CA ARG A 483 11.96 -1.03 -32.03
C ARG A 483 11.78 -1.37 -30.57
N LEU A 484 11.90 -2.65 -30.24
CA LEU A 484 11.73 -3.13 -28.87
C LEU A 484 12.66 -2.39 -27.88
N ILE A 485 12.06 -1.76 -26.87
CA ILE A 485 12.72 -1.16 -25.71
C ILE A 485 12.90 -2.22 -24.64
N SER A 486 11.81 -2.91 -24.33
CA SER A 486 11.82 -3.97 -23.34
C SER A 486 10.62 -4.89 -23.52
N THR A 487 10.81 -6.16 -23.18
CA THR A 487 9.72 -7.10 -22.92
C THR A 487 10.01 -7.88 -21.64
N GLY A 488 8.97 -8.34 -20.96
CA GLY A 488 9.14 -9.13 -19.75
C GLY A 488 7.96 -10.03 -19.48
N THR A 489 8.24 -11.16 -18.84
CA THR A 489 7.24 -12.11 -18.37
C THR A 489 7.67 -12.64 -17.01
N SER A 490 6.69 -12.98 -16.19
CA SER A 490 6.90 -13.72 -14.95
C SER A 490 6.05 -14.98 -14.97
N PHE A 491 6.66 -16.08 -14.57
CA PHE A 491 6.06 -17.40 -14.44
C PHE A 491 6.10 -17.76 -12.98
N SER A 492 4.95 -17.96 -12.33
CA SER A 492 4.89 -18.47 -10.97
C SER A 492 3.96 -19.68 -10.93
N TYR A 493 4.45 -20.79 -10.36
CA TYR A 493 3.67 -22.02 -10.23
C TYR A 493 3.88 -22.63 -8.86
N THR A 494 2.79 -22.93 -8.16
CA THR A 494 2.79 -23.62 -6.87
C THR A 494 2.27 -25.02 -7.06
N ILE A 495 3.09 -25.99 -6.68
CA ILE A 495 2.76 -27.42 -6.65
C ILE A 495 2.46 -27.78 -5.20
N ASN A 496 1.38 -28.50 -4.96
CA ASN A 496 0.96 -28.98 -3.64
C ASN A 496 0.33 -30.38 -3.74
N ASN A 497 -0.13 -30.92 -2.61
CA ASN A 497 -0.78 -32.25 -2.54
C ASN A 497 -1.94 -32.42 -3.53
N ASP A 498 -2.71 -31.36 -3.80
CA ASP A 498 -3.88 -31.41 -4.69
C ASP A 498 -3.51 -31.29 -6.17
N THR A 499 -2.29 -30.87 -6.48
CA THR A 499 -1.83 -30.68 -7.88
C THR A 499 -1.81 -32.00 -8.65
N PHE A 500 -1.54 -33.12 -7.96
CA PHE A 500 -1.41 -34.46 -8.54
C PHE A 500 -2.56 -35.41 -8.20
N LYS A 501 -3.55 -34.99 -7.40
CA LYS A 501 -4.74 -35.82 -7.18
C LYS A 501 -5.46 -36.03 -8.50
N LYS A 502 -5.51 -37.29 -8.96
CA LYS A 502 -6.34 -37.70 -10.09
C LYS A 502 -7.78 -37.35 -9.73
N LYS A 503 -8.49 -36.63 -10.60
CA LYS A 503 -9.95 -36.56 -10.50
C LYS A 503 -10.45 -38.00 -10.67
N GLU A 504 -10.81 -38.67 -9.59
CA GLU A 504 -11.66 -39.83 -9.68
C GLU A 504 -12.95 -39.38 -10.40
N LYS A 505 -13.27 -40.09 -11.48
CA LYS A 505 -14.55 -39.93 -12.14
C LYS A 505 -15.58 -40.59 -11.24
N THR A 506 -16.17 -39.82 -10.35
CA THR A 506 -17.46 -40.18 -9.75
C THR A 506 -18.51 -39.50 -10.62
N ASP A 507 -19.27 -40.30 -11.36
CA ASP A 507 -20.50 -39.84 -12.00
C ASP A 507 -21.47 -39.42 -10.90
N GLY A 508 -21.79 -38.13 -10.83
CA GLY A 508 -22.71 -37.60 -9.82
C GLY A 508 -22.45 -36.16 -9.44
N ASP A 509 -23.25 -35.29 -10.04
CA ASP A 509 -23.58 -33.93 -9.62
C ASP A 509 -22.55 -32.80 -9.80
N SER A 510 -22.95 -31.89 -10.69
CA SER A 510 -22.28 -30.64 -11.00
C SER A 510 -22.59 -29.61 -9.92
N LYS A 511 -21.67 -29.45 -8.95
CA LYS A 511 -21.58 -28.22 -8.16
C LYS A 511 -20.29 -27.49 -8.50
N ASN A 512 -20.48 -26.32 -9.12
CA ASN A 512 -19.46 -25.33 -9.45
C ASN A 512 -18.52 -25.08 -8.26
N ASN A 513 -17.27 -25.49 -8.41
CA ASN A 513 -16.18 -25.01 -7.56
C ASN A 513 -15.36 -23.99 -8.38
N GLU A 514 -15.97 -22.83 -8.63
CA GLU A 514 -15.23 -21.62 -8.98
C GLU A 514 -14.64 -21.05 -7.68
N GLY A 515 -13.37 -21.34 -7.41
CA GLY A 515 -12.78 -20.96 -6.13
C GLY A 515 -11.28 -21.25 -6.01
N GLY A 516 -10.52 -20.97 -7.07
CA GLY A 516 -9.05 -20.99 -7.04
C GLY A 516 -8.52 -19.73 -7.72
N GLY A 517 -8.94 -18.58 -7.20
CA GLY A 517 -8.59 -17.27 -7.73
C GLY A 517 -7.09 -17.01 -7.67
N PHE A 518 -6.52 -16.63 -8.81
CA PHE A 518 -5.25 -15.93 -8.89
C PHE A 518 -5.36 -14.62 -8.09
N SER A 519 -4.65 -14.52 -6.95
CA SER A 519 -4.34 -13.23 -6.32
C SER A 519 -2.84 -13.03 -6.36
N ALA A 520 -2.39 -12.19 -7.29
CA ALA A 520 -1.08 -11.58 -7.26
C ALA A 520 -1.18 -10.31 -6.39
N ASP A 521 -1.39 -10.51 -5.09
CA ASP A 521 -1.12 -9.55 -4.03
C ASP A 521 -1.37 -10.28 -2.71
N GLY A 522 -0.32 -10.47 -1.92
CA GLY A 522 -0.37 -11.33 -0.74
C GLY A 522 0.97 -11.43 -0.05
N GLN A 523 1.48 -10.29 0.40
CA GLN A 523 2.51 -10.23 1.42
C GLN A 523 1.91 -10.88 2.68
N ALA A 524 2.32 -12.12 2.98
CA ALA A 524 1.81 -12.89 4.10
C ALA A 524 2.31 -12.29 5.43
N THR A 525 1.62 -11.25 5.91
CA THR A 525 1.66 -10.84 7.31
C THR A 525 0.78 -11.80 8.10
N GLY A 526 1.41 -12.74 8.81
CA GLY A 526 0.72 -13.60 9.76
C GLY A 526 0.34 -12.82 11.01
N ALA A 527 -0.81 -12.14 10.98
CA ALA A 527 -1.53 -11.70 12.17
C ALA A 527 -2.76 -12.60 12.32
N ALA A 528 -2.75 -13.46 13.33
CA ALA A 528 -3.94 -14.21 13.74
C ALA A 528 -4.92 -13.24 14.42
N ALA A 529 -6.11 -13.07 13.85
CA ALA A 529 -7.25 -12.49 14.52
C ALA A 529 -8.33 -13.58 14.69
N PRO A 530 -8.92 -13.74 15.90
CA PRO A 530 -9.87 -14.80 16.21
C PRO A 530 -11.32 -14.37 15.92
N GLY A 531 -12.17 -15.33 15.54
CA GLY A 531 -13.63 -15.21 15.63
C GLY A 531 -14.37 -15.11 14.30
N GLY A 532 -14.78 -16.27 13.77
CA GLY A 532 -15.78 -16.39 12.72
C GLY A 532 -16.58 -17.68 12.95
N ALA A 533 -17.88 -17.54 13.19
CA ALA A 533 -18.78 -18.59 13.67
C ALA A 533 -18.81 -19.83 12.77
N ALA A 534 -18.68 -21.01 13.40
CA ALA A 534 -18.81 -22.30 12.76
C ALA A 534 -20.25 -22.52 12.26
N SER A 535 -20.41 -22.59 10.93
CA SER A 535 -21.60 -23.15 10.32
C SER A 535 -21.43 -24.67 10.30
N ALA A 536 -22.22 -25.37 11.10
CA ALA A 536 -22.23 -26.82 11.18
C ALA A 536 -22.75 -27.42 9.87
N SER A 537 -21.84 -27.88 9.01
CA SER A 537 -22.18 -28.86 7.99
C SER A 537 -22.19 -30.23 8.66
N SER A 538 -23.36 -30.86 8.67
CA SER A 538 -23.58 -32.24 9.10
C SER A 538 -22.67 -33.21 8.33
N GLU A 539 -21.56 -33.60 8.95
CA GLU A 539 -20.75 -34.73 8.49
C GLU A 539 -21.55 -36.02 8.71
N LYS A 540 -21.67 -36.82 7.64
CA LYS A 540 -22.17 -38.19 7.76
C LYS A 540 -21.25 -38.97 8.71
N PRO A 541 -21.79 -39.87 9.54
CA PRO A 541 -20.97 -40.68 10.44
C PRO A 541 -19.98 -41.50 9.61
N VAL A 542 -18.69 -41.21 9.78
CA VAL A 542 -17.59 -42.02 9.23
C VAL A 542 -17.51 -43.27 10.07
N ASP A 543 -17.47 -44.43 9.42
CA ASP A 543 -17.28 -45.72 10.06
C ASP A 543 -15.99 -45.69 10.91
N PRO A 544 -16.03 -46.02 12.23
CA PRO A 544 -14.87 -45.92 13.11
C PRO A 544 -13.65 -46.71 12.65
N GLU A 545 -13.81 -47.75 11.82
CA GLU A 545 -12.68 -48.46 11.19
C GLU A 545 -12.04 -47.67 10.02
N GLU A 546 -12.82 -46.93 9.21
CA GLU A 546 -12.26 -46.07 8.14
C GLU A 546 -11.56 -44.82 8.71
N ALA A 547 -12.00 -44.33 9.86
CA ALA A 547 -11.36 -43.20 10.55
C ALA A 547 -9.95 -43.53 11.07
N LEU A 548 -9.69 -44.80 11.43
CA LEU A 548 -8.37 -45.26 11.88
C LEU A 548 -7.34 -45.35 10.72
N TYR A 549 -7.80 -45.44 9.48
CA TYR A 549 -6.96 -45.65 8.30
C TYR A 549 -7.00 -44.51 7.28
N LYS A 550 -7.37 -43.27 7.67
CA LYS A 550 -7.09 -42.11 6.81
C LYS A 550 -5.57 -41.91 6.73
N PRO A 551 -4.93 -42.13 5.57
CA PRO A 551 -3.49 -41.90 5.46
C PRO A 551 -3.22 -40.42 5.71
N TYR A 552 -2.40 -40.11 6.73
CA TYR A 552 -1.96 -38.74 6.99
C TYR A 552 -1.28 -38.20 5.73
N THR A 553 -1.92 -37.24 5.05
CA THR A 553 -1.34 -36.59 3.89
C THR A 553 -0.45 -35.45 4.35
N LEU A 554 0.86 -35.66 4.30
CA LEU A 554 1.88 -34.68 4.67
C LEU A 554 1.69 -33.40 3.82
N PRO A 555 1.18 -32.28 4.38
CA PRO A 555 0.88 -31.09 3.60
C PRO A 555 2.17 -30.43 3.14
N TRP A 556 2.32 -30.21 1.85
CA TRP A 556 3.46 -29.52 1.27
C TRP A 556 3.03 -28.60 0.13
N SER A 557 3.78 -27.52 -0.04
CA SER A 557 3.64 -26.63 -1.18
C SER A 557 5.01 -26.14 -1.63
N PHE A 558 5.32 -26.27 -2.90
CA PHE A 558 6.53 -25.75 -3.52
C PHE A 558 6.16 -24.76 -4.61
N SER A 559 6.55 -23.51 -4.44
CA SER A 559 6.32 -22.41 -5.38
C SER A 559 7.59 -22.08 -6.11
N LEU A 560 7.54 -22.11 -7.44
CA LEU A 560 8.60 -21.68 -8.34
C LEU A 560 8.17 -20.35 -8.99
N SER A 561 9.04 -19.36 -9.02
CA SER A 561 8.81 -18.06 -9.66
C SER A 561 9.99 -17.67 -10.54
N TYR A 562 9.82 -17.78 -11.85
CA TYR A 562 10.80 -17.40 -12.85
C TYR A 562 10.43 -16.04 -13.47
N THR A 563 11.35 -15.08 -13.41
CA THR A 563 11.17 -13.76 -14.04
C THR A 563 12.16 -13.61 -15.18
N LEU A 564 11.67 -13.21 -16.35
CA LEU A 564 12.43 -12.95 -17.56
C LEU A 564 12.23 -11.50 -17.99
N ARG A 565 13.31 -10.77 -18.21
CA ARG A 565 13.30 -9.40 -18.72
C ARG A 565 14.32 -9.27 -19.84
N TYR A 566 13.86 -8.88 -21.02
CA TYR A 566 14.71 -8.53 -22.15
C TYR A 566 14.59 -7.03 -22.37
N ALA A 567 15.67 -6.26 -22.22
CA ALA A 567 15.60 -4.80 -22.28
C ALA A 567 16.88 -4.20 -22.89
N ARG A 568 16.77 -2.97 -23.38
CA ARG A 568 17.92 -2.18 -23.85
C ARG A 568 19.04 -2.13 -22.79
N SER A 569 20.28 -2.29 -23.23
CA SER A 569 21.49 -2.21 -22.42
C SER A 569 22.36 -1.03 -22.88
N THR A 570 23.42 -1.30 -23.63
CA THR A 570 24.40 -0.34 -24.11
C THR A 570 23.99 0.23 -25.46
N PHE A 571 24.32 1.50 -25.72
CA PHE A 571 24.11 2.10 -27.03
C PHE A 571 25.31 1.82 -27.93
N ASN A 572 25.08 1.11 -29.03
CA ASN A 572 26.05 0.88 -30.08
C ASN A 572 26.14 2.14 -30.96
N LYS A 573 27.28 2.84 -30.86
CA LYS A 573 27.52 4.11 -31.55
C LYS A 573 27.68 3.97 -33.07
N GLU A 574 28.11 2.80 -33.57
CA GLU A 574 28.26 2.54 -35.00
C GLU A 574 26.91 2.30 -35.68
N ARG A 575 26.06 1.49 -35.03
CA ARG A 575 24.71 1.18 -35.52
C ARG A 575 23.67 2.24 -35.19
N LEU A 576 24.01 3.17 -34.28
CA LEU A 576 23.10 4.15 -33.69
C LEU A 576 21.86 3.51 -33.05
N GLU A 577 22.07 2.39 -32.36
CA GLU A 577 21.02 1.52 -31.82
C GLU A 577 21.39 1.00 -30.42
N TYR A 578 20.40 0.67 -29.60
CA TYR A 578 20.65 -0.01 -28.33
C TYR A 578 20.76 -1.51 -28.56
N ASP A 579 21.80 -2.11 -27.97
CA ASP A 579 21.86 -3.55 -27.73
C ASP A 579 20.84 -3.95 -26.66
N HIS A 580 20.60 -5.24 -26.52
CA HIS A 580 19.67 -5.77 -25.54
C HIS A 580 20.35 -6.77 -24.63
N LYS A 581 19.94 -6.76 -23.37
CA LYS A 581 20.34 -7.73 -22.37
C LYS A 581 19.13 -8.53 -21.91
N LEU A 582 19.30 -9.85 -21.89
CA LEU A 582 18.39 -10.76 -21.21
C LEU A 582 18.82 -10.87 -19.75
N SER A 583 17.90 -10.60 -18.83
CA SER A 583 18.06 -10.82 -17.40
C SER A 583 16.98 -11.78 -16.92
N HIS A 584 17.40 -12.78 -16.15
CA HIS A 584 16.50 -13.80 -15.64
C HIS A 584 16.86 -14.30 -14.24
N ASN A 585 15.83 -14.55 -13.44
CA ASN A 585 15.94 -14.95 -12.05
C ASN A 585 14.92 -16.05 -11.74
N LEU A 586 15.35 -17.09 -11.02
CA LEU A 586 14.49 -18.17 -10.55
C LEU A 586 14.41 -18.14 -9.03
N SER A 587 13.25 -17.76 -8.49
CA SER A 587 12.97 -17.83 -7.06
C SER A 587 12.20 -19.10 -6.75
N PHE A 588 12.47 -19.72 -5.61
CA PHE A 588 11.71 -20.85 -5.12
C PHE A 588 11.36 -20.67 -3.64
N ASN A 589 10.20 -21.19 -3.26
CA ASN A 589 9.70 -21.17 -1.89
C ASN A 589 8.97 -22.48 -1.58
N GLY A 590 9.50 -23.27 -0.66
CA GLY A 590 8.92 -24.50 -0.16
C GLY A 590 8.35 -24.32 1.24
N ASN A 591 7.20 -24.93 1.49
CA ASN A 591 6.62 -25.12 2.80
C ASN A 591 6.26 -26.60 2.96
N LEU A 592 6.67 -27.20 4.07
CA LEU A 592 6.53 -28.62 4.35
C LEU A 592 6.09 -28.79 5.82
N SER A 593 4.88 -29.33 6.02
CA SER A 593 4.40 -29.69 7.34
C SER A 593 4.69 -31.17 7.60
N LEU A 594 5.85 -31.45 8.21
CA LEU A 594 6.31 -32.82 8.48
C LEU A 594 5.33 -33.61 9.37
N THR A 595 4.72 -32.92 10.34
CA THR A 595 3.63 -33.41 11.21
C THR A 595 2.72 -32.22 11.54
N ASP A 596 1.58 -32.43 12.20
CA ASP A 596 0.69 -31.34 12.66
C ASP A 596 1.40 -30.26 13.50
N LYS A 597 2.52 -30.63 14.13
CA LYS A 597 3.29 -29.75 15.01
C LYS A 597 4.58 -29.24 14.38
N TRP A 598 5.03 -29.76 13.24
CA TRP A 598 6.31 -29.38 12.63
C TRP A 598 6.11 -28.73 11.27
N LYS A 599 6.69 -27.55 11.08
CA LYS A 599 6.63 -26.80 9.83
C LYS A 599 8.02 -26.33 9.42
N LEU A 600 8.44 -26.71 8.22
CA LEU A 600 9.66 -26.25 7.56
C LEU A 600 9.28 -25.31 6.41
N THR A 601 9.94 -24.17 6.33
CA THR A 601 9.87 -23.24 5.20
C THR A 601 11.27 -22.97 4.68
N ALA A 602 11.44 -22.94 3.37
CA ALA A 602 12.72 -22.67 2.73
C ALA A 602 12.51 -21.82 1.48
N SER A 603 13.27 -20.74 1.33
CA SER A 603 13.20 -19.90 0.12
C SER A 603 14.57 -19.42 -0.31
N SER A 604 14.78 -19.25 -1.61
CA SER A 604 15.97 -18.64 -2.20
C SER A 604 15.68 -18.18 -3.63
N SER A 605 16.64 -17.49 -4.24
CA SER A 605 16.57 -17.06 -5.63
C SER A 605 17.91 -17.24 -6.35
N TYR A 606 17.90 -17.77 -7.56
CA TYR A 606 19.07 -17.95 -8.39
C TYR A 606 19.10 -16.91 -9.52
N ASN A 607 20.13 -16.06 -9.51
CA ASN A 607 20.37 -15.08 -10.56
C ASN A 607 21.31 -15.69 -11.61
N PHE A 608 20.79 -15.89 -12.83
CA PHE A 608 21.54 -16.51 -13.91
C PHE A 608 22.55 -15.55 -14.55
N ASP A 609 22.36 -14.22 -14.45
CA ASP A 609 23.31 -13.23 -14.97
C ASP A 609 24.63 -13.29 -14.18
N THR A 610 24.53 -13.39 -12.84
CA THR A 610 25.70 -13.51 -11.96
C THR A 610 26.10 -14.95 -11.68
N LYS A 611 25.28 -15.93 -12.12
CA LYS A 611 25.41 -17.36 -11.84
C LYS A 611 25.46 -17.68 -10.34
N GLN A 612 24.81 -16.89 -9.51
CA GLN A 612 24.86 -16.99 -8.06
C GLN A 612 23.50 -17.29 -7.45
N LEU A 613 23.49 -18.18 -6.46
CA LEU A 613 22.35 -18.37 -5.56
C LEU A 613 22.37 -17.27 -4.50
N SER A 614 21.25 -16.56 -4.37
CA SER A 614 21.00 -15.60 -3.31
C SER A 614 20.87 -16.31 -1.96
N THR A 615 20.79 -15.51 -0.90
CA THR A 615 20.59 -15.97 0.47
C THR A 615 19.42 -16.95 0.56
N MET A 616 19.72 -18.20 0.94
CA MET A 616 18.70 -19.21 1.24
C MET A 616 18.23 -18.99 2.68
N ASN A 617 16.94 -18.76 2.88
CA ASN A 617 16.34 -18.62 4.20
C ASN A 617 15.57 -19.88 4.53
N CYS A 618 15.98 -20.56 5.60
CA CYS A 618 15.30 -21.74 6.13
C CYS A 618 14.71 -21.39 7.49
N THR A 619 13.46 -21.75 7.73
CA THR A 619 12.84 -21.66 9.06
C THR A 619 12.14 -22.96 9.38
N VAL A 620 12.54 -23.58 10.48
CA VAL A 620 11.90 -24.75 11.06
C VAL A 620 11.19 -24.31 12.33
N SER A 621 9.93 -24.67 12.48
CA SER A 621 9.14 -24.38 13.67
C SER A 621 8.46 -25.64 14.18
N ARG A 622 8.35 -25.74 15.51
CA ARG A 622 7.62 -26.79 16.20
C ARG A 622 6.65 -26.21 17.22
N ASP A 623 5.40 -26.63 17.14
CA ASP A 623 4.37 -26.40 18.14
C ASP A 623 4.55 -27.37 19.33
N LEU A 624 4.75 -26.81 20.52
CA LEU A 624 4.90 -27.53 21.79
C LEU A 624 3.70 -27.27 22.73
N HIS A 625 2.50 -27.06 22.17
CA HIS A 625 1.24 -26.75 22.87
C HIS A 625 1.20 -25.34 23.47
N CYS A 626 1.91 -25.11 24.59
CA CYS A 626 2.00 -23.80 25.25
C CYS A 626 3.22 -22.99 24.77
N TRP A 627 4.17 -23.66 24.13
CA TRP A 627 5.42 -23.08 23.64
C TRP A 627 5.53 -23.26 22.13
N VAL A 628 6.32 -22.39 21.48
CA VAL A 628 6.71 -22.52 20.08
C VAL A 628 8.22 -22.45 20.01
N MET A 629 8.80 -23.47 19.41
CA MET A 629 10.21 -23.50 19.03
C MET A 629 10.33 -23.04 17.58
N SER A 630 11.27 -22.15 17.28
CA SER A 630 11.55 -21.66 15.94
C SER A 630 13.06 -21.52 15.73
N ALA A 631 13.57 -22.17 14.69
CA ALA A 631 14.95 -22.09 14.24
C ALA A 631 14.98 -21.50 12.82
N SER A 632 15.47 -20.27 12.66
CA SER A 632 15.69 -19.62 11.37
C SER A 632 17.18 -19.58 11.07
N PHE A 633 17.60 -20.03 9.89
CA PHE A 633 19.01 -20.07 9.53
C PHE A 633 19.21 -19.82 8.04
N ILE A 634 20.41 -19.30 7.72
CA ILE A 634 20.87 -18.99 6.38
C ILE A 634 22.05 -19.91 6.06
N PRO A 635 21.84 -21.06 5.40
CA PRO A 635 22.92 -21.99 5.10
C PRO A 635 23.79 -21.50 3.94
N ILE A 636 23.21 -20.77 2.97
CA ILE A 636 23.87 -20.27 1.76
C ILE A 636 23.61 -18.77 1.64
N GLY A 637 24.64 -17.96 1.43
CA GLY A 637 24.56 -16.51 1.30
C GLY A 637 25.78 -15.80 1.90
N ARG A 638 25.95 -14.51 1.61
CA ARG A 638 27.08 -13.69 2.09
C ARG A 638 27.09 -13.54 3.63
N TYR A 639 25.92 -13.62 4.26
CA TYR A 639 25.73 -13.45 5.70
C TYR A 639 25.08 -14.70 6.29
N LYS A 640 25.88 -15.75 6.46
CA LYS A 640 25.44 -16.96 7.18
C LYS A 640 25.11 -16.58 8.61
N SER A 641 23.95 -17.01 9.08
CA SER A 641 23.48 -16.75 10.44
C SER A 641 22.47 -17.83 10.85
N TYR A 642 22.29 -18.00 12.15
CA TYR A 642 21.19 -18.77 12.70
C TYR A 642 20.61 -18.03 13.91
N ASN A 643 19.31 -18.23 14.11
CA ASN A 643 18.54 -17.74 15.23
C ASN A 643 17.63 -18.88 15.69
N PHE A 644 17.82 -19.30 16.92
CA PHE A 644 16.99 -20.28 17.60
C PHE A 644 16.23 -19.58 18.73
N SER A 645 14.92 -19.81 18.79
CA SER A 645 14.08 -19.26 19.84
C SER A 645 13.06 -20.29 20.33
N ILE A 646 12.82 -20.29 21.64
CA ILE A 646 11.71 -20.99 22.29
C ILE A 646 10.95 -19.93 23.07
N ARG A 647 9.65 -19.79 22.78
CA ARG A 647 8.80 -18.74 23.38
C ARG A 647 7.43 -19.28 23.75
N VAL A 648 6.84 -18.74 24.82
CA VAL A 648 5.46 -19.06 25.23
C VAL A 648 4.47 -18.43 24.25
N LYS A 649 3.39 -19.13 23.89
CA LYS A 649 2.35 -18.62 22.96
C LYS A 649 1.49 -17.50 23.56
N SER A 650 1.36 -17.50 24.89
CA SER A 650 0.54 -16.53 25.61
C SER A 650 1.16 -15.14 25.56
N GLY A 651 0.37 -14.15 25.15
CA GLY A 651 0.79 -12.74 25.14
C GLY A 651 1.10 -12.16 26.54
N MET A 652 0.66 -12.81 27.61
CA MET A 652 0.93 -12.39 29.00
C MET A 652 2.28 -12.87 29.55
N LEU A 653 2.96 -13.81 28.87
CA LEU A 653 4.19 -14.45 29.35
C LEU A 653 5.33 -14.34 28.31
N GLN A 654 5.37 -13.24 27.55
CA GLN A 654 6.35 -13.02 26.48
C GLN A 654 7.81 -12.95 26.98
N ASP A 655 8.01 -12.65 28.26
CA ASP A 655 9.33 -12.58 28.90
C ASP A 655 9.96 -13.97 29.12
N LEU A 656 9.14 -15.05 29.12
CA LEU A 656 9.63 -16.44 29.13
C LEU A 656 10.02 -16.87 27.71
N LYS A 657 11.23 -16.45 27.31
CA LYS A 657 11.86 -16.84 26.05
C LYS A 657 13.30 -17.28 26.25
N TYR A 658 13.70 -18.33 25.55
CA TYR A 658 15.10 -18.69 25.34
C TYR A 658 15.46 -18.32 23.91
N GLU A 659 16.51 -17.55 23.70
CA GLU A 659 16.99 -17.16 22.38
C GLU A 659 18.50 -17.34 22.25
N GLN A 660 18.92 -17.93 21.14
CA GLN A 660 20.33 -18.08 20.76
C GLN A 660 20.50 -17.58 19.33
N ARG A 661 21.37 -16.59 19.13
CA ARG A 661 21.58 -15.93 17.84
C ARG A 661 23.07 -15.89 17.53
N GLN A 662 23.45 -16.09 16.26
CA GLN A 662 24.81 -15.87 15.77
C GLN A 662 24.83 -14.70 14.78
N ASN A 663 25.68 -13.69 15.02
CA ASN A 663 25.76 -12.48 14.21
C ASN A 663 26.80 -12.65 13.07
N PRO A 664 26.53 -12.22 11.83
CA PRO A 664 27.53 -12.21 10.76
C PRO A 664 28.81 -11.42 11.09
N ARG A 665 28.77 -10.49 12.06
CA ARG A 665 29.96 -9.77 12.56
C ARG A 665 30.89 -10.62 13.43
N ASP A 666 30.43 -11.76 13.93
CA ASP A 666 31.22 -12.66 14.77
C ASP A 666 32.13 -13.58 13.93
N ASN A 667 31.96 -13.59 12.60
CA ASN A 667 32.86 -14.25 11.64
C ASN A 667 33.93 -13.27 11.11
N VAL A 668 34.72 -12.69 12.01
CA VAL A 668 36.01 -12.11 11.59
C VAL A 668 36.97 -13.26 11.34
N VAL A 669 37.13 -13.65 10.07
CA VAL A 669 38.27 -14.47 9.67
C VAL A 669 39.49 -13.55 9.69
N TRP A 670 40.29 -13.67 10.75
CA TRP A 670 41.61 -13.04 10.84
C TRP A 670 42.63 -13.85 10.02
N GLY A 671 43.08 -13.30 8.88
CA GLY A 671 44.24 -13.74 8.09
C GLY A 671 44.04 -15.02 7.25
N VAL A 672 44.73 -15.27 6.12
CA VAL A 672 45.98 -14.73 5.55
C VAL A 672 45.93 -14.93 4.01
N ARG A 673 46.46 -13.94 3.25
CA ARG A 673 46.77 -13.86 1.80
C ARG A 673 45.93 -14.63 0.77
#